data_AF-A0A7S1ZUE6-F1
#
_entry.id   AF-A0A7S1ZUE6-F1
#
_cell.length_a   1.000
_cell.length_b   1.000
_cell.length_c   1.000
_cell.angle_alpha   90.00
_cell.angle_beta   90.00
_cell.angle_gamma   90.00
#
_symmetry.space_group_name_H-M   'P 1'
#
loop_
_entity.id
_entity.type
_entity.pdbx_description
1 polymer ?
#
loop_
_entity_poly.entity_id
_entity_poly.type
_entity_poly.pdbx_seq_one_letter_code
_entity_poly.pdbx_strand_id
1 'polypeptide(L)'
;MAFEIIETNRVSNNATYQRIKHASSSTKTDMIFGLFLPSTYEKSDMTPVLYWLSGLTCDDTNFAIKAGPAAFEEAEKQGIALVMPDTSPRGENVPNVDSYDMGVGAGFYVNATSPPYNENYHMYTYVTEELPRLLETEFALGCDNLKSICGHSMGGHGALTVALKQNEGQWTSVSAFAPICNSTDSPWGKKAFESYLGSVEKGNEHDATLLLSQQKEQVYDEILIEQGLDDQFLFQLKPEALEKAAQKVGQKLTINNRDGYDHGYFFISAFIKNHVAFHGERLTKKKRHLAVEKISAIGSSFSETQGKVITCKAMVARGPKQPLTHETITVDPPKAGEVRVKVIANALCHTDVYTLDGLDPEGLFPCILGHEAGCIVESVGEGVTSVVPGDHVVPCYTPQCCAPTCIFCQSPKTNLCPAIRSTQGQGIMPDGTIRFKDSEGKPIYHFMGCSTFSEYSVIAEISCAKVSKEMALDEACLFGCGVSTGLGAVWNTCDVEVDSSVAVFGLGAVGLAVIQGAKTAGASRIIAIDVNPSKFEAAKSLGATDCVNPKDLPEGVSIQSHIVSMTQWGCDYTFDCTGNTEVMRSALECAHRGWGTSCIIGVAASGHEISTRPFQLVTGRVWKGTAFGGFKSRKDVPILVERNLKGEIPVKHFISHRFDGVDKTNDAIDALHAGDCLRAVVKY
;
A
#
# COMPACT_ATOMS: atom_id res chain seq x y z
N MET A 1 15.26 13.87 20.06
CA MET A 1 15.43 13.56 21.50
C MET A 1 16.26 12.28 21.59
N ALA A 2 17.11 12.10 22.60
CA ALA A 2 17.87 10.84 22.70
C ALA A 2 16.94 9.71 23.21
N PHE A 3 16.81 8.64 22.43
CA PHE A 3 16.14 7.41 22.82
C PHE A 3 17.09 6.22 22.67
N GLU A 4 16.78 5.13 23.35
CA GLU A 4 17.52 3.87 23.35
C GLU A 4 16.56 2.73 23.01
N ILE A 5 16.87 1.96 21.96
CA ILE A 5 16.15 0.71 21.68
C ILE A 5 16.74 -0.36 22.59
N ILE A 6 15.99 -0.73 23.62
CA ILE A 6 16.44 -1.69 24.65
C ILE A 6 16.20 -3.14 24.22
N GLU A 7 15.23 -3.38 23.32
CA GLU A 7 14.90 -4.72 22.84
C GLU A 7 14.29 -4.65 21.44
N THR A 8 14.55 -5.65 20.59
CA THR A 8 13.90 -5.82 19.28
C THR A 8 13.63 -7.29 19.01
N ASN A 9 12.37 -7.61 18.74
CA ASN A 9 11.89 -8.94 18.42
C ASN A 9 11.18 -8.95 17.07
N ARG A 10 11.38 -10.01 16.26
CA ARG A 10 10.54 -10.25 15.09
C ARG A 10 9.26 -10.96 15.55
N VAL A 11 8.11 -10.47 15.11
CA VAL A 11 6.79 -10.96 15.55
C VAL A 11 6.01 -11.67 14.46
N SER A 12 6.15 -11.25 13.20
CA SER A 12 5.61 -11.94 12.02
C SER A 12 6.28 -11.42 10.75
N ASN A 13 6.65 -12.30 9.81
CA ASN A 13 7.37 -11.91 8.58
C ASN A 13 8.60 -11.02 8.91
N ASN A 14 8.65 -9.82 8.32
CA ASN A 14 9.64 -8.77 8.60
C ASN A 14 9.15 -7.69 9.59
N ALA A 15 7.96 -7.85 10.18
CA ALA A 15 7.45 -6.94 11.21
C ALA A 15 8.24 -7.09 12.52
N THR A 16 8.40 -5.98 13.25
CA THR A 16 9.19 -5.93 14.47
C THR A 16 8.40 -5.34 15.63
N TYR A 17 8.65 -5.87 16.83
CA TYR A 17 8.26 -5.26 18.10
C TYR A 17 9.53 -4.79 18.80
N GLN A 18 9.55 -3.52 19.20
CA GLN A 18 10.66 -2.87 19.86
C GLN A 18 10.22 -2.36 21.22
N ARG A 19 11.12 -2.43 22.21
CA ARG A 19 10.97 -1.68 23.45
C ARG A 19 11.93 -0.52 23.42
N ILE A 20 11.42 0.67 23.70
CA ILE A 20 12.18 1.91 23.52
C ILE A 20 12.11 2.72 24.80
N LYS A 21 13.29 3.06 25.31
CA LYS A 21 13.48 3.90 26.49
C LYS A 21 13.85 5.31 26.06
N HIS A 22 13.29 6.32 26.70
CA HIS A 22 13.74 7.70 26.53
C HIS A 22 13.58 8.50 27.82
N ALA A 23 14.41 9.54 27.98
CA ALA A 23 14.22 10.49 29.05
C ALA A 23 12.99 11.35 28.75
N SER A 24 12.02 11.37 29.67
CA SER A 24 10.80 12.14 29.51
C SER A 24 10.87 13.48 30.23
N SER A 25 10.56 14.54 29.48
CA SER A 25 10.53 15.90 30.02
C SER A 25 9.28 16.18 30.86
N SER A 26 8.15 15.60 30.46
CA SER A 26 6.86 15.75 31.13
C SER A 26 6.85 14.98 32.44
N THR A 27 7.30 13.72 32.48
CA THR A 27 7.29 12.94 33.72
C THR A 27 8.54 13.09 34.58
N LYS A 28 9.59 13.74 34.04
CA LYS A 28 10.91 13.87 34.69
C LYS A 28 11.53 12.52 35.09
N THR A 29 11.18 11.46 34.36
CA THR A 29 11.71 10.10 34.54
C THR A 29 12.13 9.53 33.20
N ASP A 30 12.83 8.41 33.21
CA ASP A 30 12.88 7.57 32.02
C ASP A 30 11.50 6.93 31.82
N MET A 31 11.01 6.95 30.58
CA MET A 31 9.79 6.28 30.15
C MET A 31 10.13 5.20 29.13
N ILE A 32 9.36 4.12 29.15
CA ILE A 32 9.49 3.02 28.20
C ILE A 32 8.16 2.85 27.47
N PHE A 33 8.21 2.61 26.17
CA PHE A 33 7.06 2.22 25.38
C PHE A 33 7.40 1.05 24.45
N GLY A 34 6.39 0.21 24.22
CA GLY A 34 6.41 -0.81 23.19
C GLY A 34 6.02 -0.21 21.84
N LEU A 35 6.72 -0.58 20.78
CA LEU A 35 6.47 -0.14 19.42
C LEU A 35 6.42 -1.34 18.47
N PHE A 36 5.24 -1.62 17.92
CA PHE A 36 5.08 -2.54 16.81
C PHE A 36 5.19 -1.78 15.49
N LEU A 37 6.07 -2.25 14.61
CA LEU A 37 6.25 -1.75 13.25
C LEU A 37 5.83 -2.85 12.25
N PRO A 38 4.84 -2.59 11.37
CA PRO A 38 4.44 -3.55 10.36
C PRO A 38 5.57 -3.76 9.34
N SER A 39 5.56 -4.86 8.60
CA SER A 39 6.58 -5.16 7.57
C SER A 39 6.60 -4.13 6.44
N THR A 40 5.51 -3.39 6.25
CA THR A 40 5.39 -2.31 5.26
C THR A 40 5.92 -0.96 5.75
N TYR A 41 6.43 -0.86 6.98
CA TYR A 41 6.95 0.38 7.52
C TYR A 41 8.21 0.83 6.77
N GLU A 42 8.14 2.04 6.24
CA GLU A 42 9.28 2.78 5.72
C GLU A 42 9.27 4.16 6.35
N LYS A 43 10.42 4.66 6.80
CA LYS A 43 10.51 5.98 7.47
C LYS A 43 10.08 7.14 6.56
N SER A 44 10.14 6.98 5.25
CA SER A 44 9.66 7.96 4.27
C SER A 44 8.13 7.92 4.08
N ASP A 45 7.47 6.83 4.46
CA ASP A 45 6.03 6.66 4.35
C ASP A 45 5.37 7.07 5.68
N MET A 46 4.50 8.09 5.64
CA MET A 46 3.75 8.56 6.82
C MET A 46 2.86 7.43 7.33
N THR A 47 3.42 6.58 8.19
CA THR A 47 2.79 5.33 8.61
C THR A 47 1.81 5.64 9.74
N PRO A 48 0.52 5.28 9.59
CA PRO A 48 -0.44 5.54 10.63
C PRO A 48 -0.15 4.75 11.90
N VAL A 49 -0.57 5.28 13.04
CA VAL A 49 -0.28 4.68 14.35
C VAL A 49 -1.53 4.61 15.23
N LEU A 50 -1.69 3.49 15.93
CA LEU A 50 -2.69 3.30 16.97
C LEU A 50 -2.02 3.28 18.34
N TYR A 51 -2.45 4.17 19.22
CA TYR A 51 -2.02 4.22 20.61
C TYR A 51 -2.89 3.28 21.44
N TRP A 52 -2.25 2.40 22.21
CA TRP A 52 -2.90 1.58 23.22
C TRP A 52 -2.55 2.09 24.61
N LEU A 53 -3.55 2.58 25.33
CA LEU A 53 -3.41 2.97 26.73
C LEU A 53 -3.82 1.81 27.63
N SER A 54 -2.85 1.30 28.37
CA SER A 54 -3.06 0.19 29.30
C SER A 54 -3.81 0.61 30.57
N GLY A 55 -4.40 -0.38 31.23
CA GLY A 55 -5.09 -0.19 32.50
C GLY A 55 -4.18 -0.42 33.71
N LEU A 56 -4.82 -0.83 34.80
CA LEU A 56 -4.20 -1.04 36.11
C LEU A 56 -2.99 -1.97 36.07
N THR A 57 -1.95 -1.60 36.82
CA THR A 57 -0.73 -2.38 37.08
C THR A 57 0.04 -2.81 35.84
N CYS A 58 -0.20 -2.14 34.71
CA CYS A 58 0.42 -2.50 33.43
C CYS A 58 1.66 -1.65 33.12
N ASP A 59 2.61 -2.25 32.40
CA ASP A 59 3.77 -1.60 31.78
C ASP A 59 3.70 -1.68 30.24
N ASP A 60 4.81 -1.36 29.58
CA ASP A 60 4.96 -1.36 28.12
C ASP A 60 4.87 -2.76 27.45
N THR A 61 4.94 -3.83 28.25
CA THR A 61 5.00 -5.23 27.77
C THR A 61 3.68 -5.97 27.95
N ASN A 62 2.83 -5.60 28.91
CA ASN A 62 1.65 -6.39 29.24
C ASN A 62 0.71 -6.61 28.05
N PHE A 63 0.42 -5.56 27.27
CA PHE A 63 -0.40 -5.68 26.08
C PHE A 63 0.29 -6.54 25.02
N ALA A 64 1.57 -6.28 24.75
CA ALA A 64 2.37 -7.01 23.75
C ALA A 64 2.35 -8.52 24.00
N ILE A 65 2.44 -8.94 25.27
CA ILE A 65 2.49 -10.35 25.64
C ILE A 65 1.10 -10.99 25.62
N LYS A 66 0.08 -10.31 26.14
CA LYS A 66 -1.23 -10.93 26.43
C LYS A 66 -2.26 -10.80 25.29
N ALA A 67 -2.18 -9.72 24.52
CA ALA A 67 -3.10 -9.42 23.40
C ALA A 67 -2.34 -9.11 22.09
N GLY A 68 -1.03 -8.92 22.16
CA GLY A 68 -0.17 -8.56 21.04
C GLY A 68 -0.29 -9.48 19.84
N PRO A 69 -0.27 -10.84 19.95
CA PRO A 69 -0.36 -11.70 18.76
C PRO A 69 -1.57 -11.39 17.86
N ALA A 70 -2.78 -11.25 18.43
CA ALA A 70 -3.98 -10.92 17.67
C ALA A 70 -3.97 -9.46 17.17
N ALA A 71 -3.43 -8.53 17.96
CA ALA A 71 -3.33 -7.13 17.59
C ALA A 71 -2.30 -6.89 16.48
N PHE A 72 -1.13 -7.53 16.56
CA PHE A 72 -0.02 -7.43 15.61
C PHE A 72 -0.39 -8.04 14.27
N GLU A 73 -1.09 -9.19 14.25
CA GLU A 73 -1.57 -9.81 13.01
C GLU A 73 -2.50 -8.86 12.24
N GLU A 74 -3.45 -8.22 12.93
CA GLU A 74 -4.34 -7.28 12.27
C GLU A 74 -3.65 -5.94 11.95
N ALA A 75 -2.76 -5.45 12.79
CA ALA A 75 -2.01 -4.22 12.53
C ALA A 75 -1.08 -4.38 11.31
N GLU A 76 -0.45 -5.53 11.16
CA GLU A 76 0.31 -5.93 9.97
C GLU A 76 -0.57 -5.90 8.72
N LYS A 77 -1.75 -6.53 8.80
CA LYS A 77 -2.71 -6.57 7.68
C LYS A 77 -3.21 -5.17 7.28
N GLN A 78 -3.44 -4.30 8.27
CA GLN A 78 -3.88 -2.92 8.04
C GLN A 78 -2.72 -1.98 7.66
N GLY A 79 -1.47 -2.41 7.83
CA GLY A 79 -0.28 -1.60 7.57
C GLY A 79 -0.12 -0.42 8.54
N ILE A 80 -0.51 -0.59 9.81
CA ILE A 80 -0.42 0.44 10.85
C ILE A 80 0.56 0.03 11.96
N ALA A 81 1.20 1.01 12.58
CA ALA A 81 2.01 0.80 13.79
C ALA A 81 1.15 0.77 15.05
N LEU A 82 1.61 0.08 16.09
CA LEU A 82 1.02 0.16 17.43
C LEU A 82 2.03 0.74 18.41
N VAL A 83 1.60 1.67 19.27
CA VAL A 83 2.42 2.19 20.37
C VAL A 83 1.74 1.92 21.70
N MET A 84 2.50 1.36 22.64
CA MET A 84 2.03 0.93 23.96
C MET A 84 2.90 1.58 25.04
N PRO A 85 2.63 2.83 25.44
CA PRO A 85 3.35 3.46 26.54
C PRO A 85 3.05 2.77 27.87
N ASP A 86 3.99 2.91 28.80
CA ASP A 86 3.74 2.60 30.21
C ASP A 86 2.54 3.39 30.75
N THR A 87 1.80 2.80 31.69
CA THR A 87 0.61 3.43 32.30
C THR A 87 0.96 4.56 33.27
N SER A 88 2.21 4.64 33.73
CA SER A 88 2.67 5.56 34.76
C SER A 88 4.19 5.75 34.74
N PRO A 89 4.71 6.87 35.26
CA PRO A 89 6.14 7.02 35.53
C PRO A 89 6.62 6.02 36.59
N ARG A 90 7.88 5.59 36.48
CA ARG A 90 8.52 4.64 37.42
C ARG A 90 9.90 5.12 37.84
N GLY A 91 10.33 4.73 39.04
CA GLY A 91 11.66 5.04 39.57
C GLY A 91 11.68 5.13 41.09
N GLU A 92 12.88 5.05 41.69
CA GLU A 92 13.05 5.06 43.16
C GLU A 92 12.49 6.32 43.83
N ASN A 93 12.55 7.46 43.13
CA ASN A 93 12.10 8.76 43.64
C ASN A 93 10.68 9.14 43.16
N VAL A 94 9.98 8.25 42.45
CA VAL A 94 8.61 8.53 41.98
C VAL A 94 7.63 8.23 43.11
N PRO A 95 6.76 9.20 43.49
CA PRO A 95 5.76 8.97 44.53
C PRO A 95 4.88 7.76 44.19
N ASN A 96 4.79 6.80 45.11
CA ASN A 96 3.98 5.60 44.93
C ASN A 96 3.21 5.27 46.22
N VAL A 97 2.09 4.58 46.05
CA VAL A 97 1.30 3.99 47.14
C VAL A 97 1.21 2.49 46.90
N ASP A 98 1.15 1.71 47.99
CA ASP A 98 0.89 0.27 47.90
C ASP A 98 -0.59 0.01 47.60
N SER A 99 -0.99 0.37 46.37
CA SER A 99 -2.36 0.28 45.87
C SER A 99 -2.31 -0.02 44.38
N TYR A 100 -3.14 -0.96 43.93
CA TYR A 100 -3.15 -1.39 42.53
C TYR A 100 -3.80 -0.34 41.58
N ASP A 101 -4.57 0.60 42.13
CA ASP A 101 -5.42 1.57 41.42
C ASP A 101 -4.91 3.01 41.49
N MET A 102 -3.67 3.23 41.92
CA MET A 102 -3.05 4.55 42.09
C MET A 102 -1.53 4.47 41.92
N GLY A 103 -0.90 5.61 41.68
CA GLY A 103 0.55 5.73 41.58
C GLY A 103 1.11 4.91 40.41
N VAL A 104 2.14 4.11 40.68
CA VAL A 104 2.76 3.20 39.69
C VAL A 104 1.77 2.13 39.20
N GLY A 105 0.72 1.86 39.98
CA GLY A 105 -0.39 1.01 39.55
C GLY A 105 -1.30 1.69 38.52
N ALA A 106 -1.46 3.01 38.57
CA ALA A 106 -2.29 3.75 37.63
C ALA A 106 -2.05 5.27 37.67
N GLY A 107 -1.54 5.83 36.57
CA GLY A 107 -1.35 7.29 36.43
C GLY A 107 -2.61 8.08 36.03
N PHE A 108 -3.72 7.39 35.75
CA PHE A 108 -5.02 7.96 35.34
C PHE A 108 -5.01 8.87 34.10
N TYR A 109 -3.89 8.96 33.37
CA TYR A 109 -3.72 9.76 32.15
C TYR A 109 -4.08 11.26 32.31
N VAL A 110 -3.84 11.80 33.52
CA VAL A 110 -3.99 13.23 33.84
C VAL A 110 -2.64 13.91 33.99
N ASN A 111 -2.65 15.24 34.10
CA ASN A 111 -1.53 16.00 34.65
C ASN A 111 -1.83 16.31 36.12
N ALA A 112 -1.16 15.59 37.02
CA ALA A 112 -1.31 15.83 38.45
C ALA A 112 -0.89 17.27 38.82
N THR A 113 -1.70 17.91 39.65
CA THR A 113 -1.43 19.26 40.20
C THR A 113 -1.23 19.25 41.71
N SER A 114 -1.53 18.13 42.38
CA SER A 114 -1.44 17.98 43.83
C SER A 114 -0.19 17.20 44.25
N PRO A 115 0.55 17.68 45.27
CA PRO A 115 1.63 16.91 45.87
C PRO A 115 1.15 15.59 46.50
N PRO A 116 1.98 14.53 46.49
CA PRO A 116 3.34 14.50 45.95
C PRO A 116 3.41 14.26 44.42
N TYR A 117 2.29 13.96 43.77
CA TYR A 117 2.26 13.44 42.39
C TYR A 117 2.53 14.48 41.30
N ASN A 118 2.35 15.76 41.60
CA ASN A 118 2.50 16.91 40.69
C ASN A 118 3.91 17.10 40.09
N GLU A 119 4.89 16.30 40.49
CA GLU A 119 6.24 16.38 39.94
C GLU A 119 6.48 15.42 38.77
N ASN A 120 5.81 14.26 38.76
CA ASN A 120 6.10 13.19 37.80
C ASN A 120 4.87 12.70 37.01
N TYR A 121 3.66 12.81 37.57
CA TYR A 121 2.46 12.23 36.97
C TYR A 121 1.82 13.19 35.96
N HIS A 122 2.55 13.48 34.89
CA HIS A 122 2.11 14.31 33.76
C HIS A 122 1.79 13.47 32.52
N MET A 123 0.97 12.44 32.72
CA MET A 123 0.69 11.42 31.71
C MET A 123 -0.17 11.95 30.55
N TYR A 124 -1.02 12.96 30.80
CA TYR A 124 -1.77 13.60 29.72
C TYR A 124 -0.81 14.23 28.71
N THR A 125 0.09 15.12 29.15
CA THR A 125 1.09 15.76 28.27
C THR A 125 2.03 14.75 27.63
N TYR A 126 2.43 13.70 28.37
CA TYR A 126 3.25 12.63 27.82
C TYR A 126 2.59 11.98 26.58
N VAL A 127 1.33 11.59 26.70
CA VAL A 127 0.60 10.87 25.64
C VAL A 127 0.16 11.79 24.51
N THR A 128 -0.19 13.05 24.78
CA THR A 128 -0.76 13.95 23.77
C THR A 128 0.26 14.80 23.03
N GLU A 129 1.43 15.03 23.61
CA GLU A 129 2.42 15.97 23.07
C GLU A 129 3.81 15.35 22.93
N GLU A 130 4.35 14.79 24.00
CA GLU A 130 5.75 14.39 24.04
C GLU A 130 6.02 13.13 23.22
N LEU A 131 5.29 12.05 23.50
CA LEU A 131 5.42 10.78 22.79
C LEU A 131 5.03 10.91 21.31
N PRO A 132 3.91 11.58 20.94
CA PRO A 132 3.63 11.84 19.54
C PRO A 132 4.73 12.61 18.82
N ARG A 133 5.31 13.65 19.42
CA ARG A 133 6.41 14.40 18.81
C ARG A 133 7.65 13.53 18.59
N LEU A 134 7.97 12.65 19.55
CA LEU A 134 9.07 11.70 19.42
C LEU A 134 8.82 10.74 18.24
N LEU A 135 7.62 10.18 18.16
CA LEU A 135 7.23 9.25 17.08
C LEU A 135 7.22 9.91 15.70
N GLU A 136 6.69 11.13 15.59
CA GLU A 136 6.64 11.90 14.35
C GLU A 136 8.05 12.28 13.87
N THR A 137 8.93 12.73 14.79
CA THR A 137 10.27 13.22 14.42
C THR A 137 11.25 12.09 14.13
N GLU A 138 11.29 11.07 14.99
CA GLU A 138 12.32 10.04 14.92
C GLU A 138 11.90 8.84 14.05
N PHE A 139 10.59 8.59 13.93
CA PHE A 139 10.05 7.42 13.23
C PHE A 139 9.07 7.78 12.09
N ALA A 140 8.73 9.07 11.87
CA ALA A 140 7.73 9.49 10.89
C ALA A 140 6.35 8.81 11.06
N LEU A 141 6.01 8.44 12.30
CA LEU A 141 4.75 7.79 12.63
C LEU A 141 3.70 8.82 13.07
N GLY A 142 2.48 8.68 12.58
CA GLY A 142 1.36 9.52 13.03
C GLY A 142 1.34 10.96 12.52
N CYS A 143 2.23 11.31 11.59
CA CYS A 143 2.27 12.60 10.91
C CYS A 143 0.91 12.97 10.29
N ASP A 144 0.63 14.27 10.13
CA ASP A 144 -0.63 14.78 9.59
C ASP A 144 -1.88 14.25 10.32
N ASN A 145 -1.75 14.04 11.64
CA ASN A 145 -2.79 13.47 12.50
C ASN A 145 -3.24 12.06 12.07
N LEU A 146 -2.35 11.26 11.45
CA LEU A 146 -2.56 9.83 11.17
C LEU A 146 -2.39 8.97 12.41
N LYS A 147 -3.01 9.39 13.51
CA LYS A 147 -2.99 8.73 14.81
C LYS A 147 -4.41 8.49 15.32
N SER A 148 -4.61 7.35 15.96
CA SER A 148 -5.85 6.98 16.67
C SER A 148 -5.51 6.47 18.06
N ILE A 149 -6.50 6.41 18.94
CA ILE A 149 -6.29 6.04 20.34
C ILE A 149 -7.31 5.01 20.82
N CYS A 150 -6.83 4.02 21.55
CA CYS A 150 -7.61 2.97 22.18
C CYS A 150 -7.06 2.72 23.59
N GLY A 151 -7.86 2.15 24.48
CA GLY A 151 -7.33 1.70 25.77
C GLY A 151 -8.27 0.79 26.53
N HIS A 152 -7.79 0.28 27.66
CA HIS A 152 -8.54 -0.60 28.55
C HIS A 152 -8.69 0.00 29.95
N SER A 153 -9.87 -0.08 30.57
CA SER A 153 -10.09 0.32 31.96
C SER A 153 -9.72 1.81 32.18
N MET A 154 -8.77 2.11 33.07
CA MET A 154 -8.19 3.46 33.23
C MET A 154 -7.50 3.98 31.96
N GLY A 155 -6.93 3.12 31.14
CA GLY A 155 -6.45 3.50 29.80
C GLY A 155 -7.59 3.76 28.82
N GLY A 156 -8.71 3.04 28.95
CA GLY A 156 -9.94 3.32 28.17
C GLY A 156 -10.53 4.68 28.54
N HIS A 157 -10.49 5.03 29.83
CA HIS A 157 -10.77 6.37 30.32
C HIS A 157 -9.84 7.43 29.71
N GLY A 158 -8.52 7.19 29.75
CA GLY A 158 -7.53 8.07 29.12
C GLY A 158 -7.81 8.27 27.64
N ALA A 159 -8.12 7.19 26.91
CA ALA A 159 -8.38 7.23 25.47
C ALA A 159 -9.61 8.10 25.16
N LEU A 160 -10.72 7.90 25.88
CA LEU A 160 -11.95 8.68 25.68
C LEU A 160 -11.76 10.15 26.05
N THR A 161 -11.12 10.43 27.19
CA THR A 161 -10.95 11.82 27.67
C THR A 161 -9.99 12.61 26.80
N VAL A 162 -8.85 12.02 26.41
CA VAL A 162 -7.89 12.63 25.48
C VAL A 162 -8.56 12.95 24.14
N ALA A 163 -9.26 11.97 23.55
CA ALA A 163 -9.94 12.14 22.28
C ALA A 163 -10.99 13.25 22.31
N LEU A 164 -11.85 13.26 23.34
CA LEU A 164 -12.94 14.24 23.46
C LEU A 164 -12.45 15.65 23.86
N LYS A 165 -11.34 15.76 24.61
CA LYS A 165 -10.76 17.04 25.01
C LYS A 165 -10.03 17.72 23.84
N GLN A 166 -9.37 16.95 22.98
CA GLN A 166 -8.61 17.45 21.82
C GLN A 166 -9.42 17.44 20.52
N ASN A 167 -10.64 18.00 20.55
CA ASN A 167 -11.62 17.94 19.46
C ASN A 167 -11.29 18.81 18.21
N GLU A 168 -10.02 19.13 17.97
CA GLU A 168 -9.57 19.84 16.75
C GLU A 168 -9.07 18.85 15.66
N GLY A 169 -9.58 17.61 15.66
CA GLY A 169 -9.22 16.60 14.65
C GLY A 169 -7.82 15.98 14.79
N GLN A 170 -7.20 16.11 15.97
CA GLN A 170 -5.86 15.55 16.25
C GLN A 170 -5.85 14.01 16.26
N TRP A 171 -6.95 13.40 16.70
CA TRP A 171 -7.13 11.94 16.71
C TRP A 171 -8.15 11.55 15.64
N THR A 172 -7.80 10.57 14.81
CA THR A 172 -8.65 10.14 13.68
C THR A 172 -9.85 9.31 14.15
N SER A 173 -9.67 8.51 15.20
CA SER A 173 -10.73 7.68 15.78
C SER A 173 -10.38 7.26 17.20
N VAL A 174 -11.41 6.90 17.97
CA VAL A 174 -11.30 6.47 19.37
C VAL A 174 -12.14 5.23 19.64
N SER A 175 -11.59 4.31 20.43
CA SER A 175 -12.33 3.17 20.98
C SER A 175 -11.83 2.81 22.38
N ALA A 176 -12.56 1.96 23.11
CA ALA A 176 -12.13 1.52 24.43
C ALA A 176 -12.69 0.16 24.86
N PHE A 177 -11.97 -0.51 25.76
CA PHE A 177 -12.38 -1.73 26.45
C PHE A 177 -12.70 -1.41 27.90
N ALA A 178 -13.89 -1.78 28.36
CA ALA A 178 -14.34 -1.59 29.73
C ALA A 178 -13.92 -0.22 30.35
N PRO A 179 -14.15 0.92 29.67
CA PRO A 179 -13.63 2.22 30.09
C PRO A 179 -14.35 2.78 31.31
N ILE A 180 -13.64 3.55 32.15
CA ILE A 180 -14.27 4.41 33.16
C ILE A 180 -14.89 5.62 32.45
N CYS A 181 -16.20 5.53 32.17
CA CYS A 181 -16.96 6.47 31.35
C CYS A 181 -17.38 7.74 32.09
N ASN A 182 -17.66 7.64 33.39
CA ASN A 182 -18.11 8.74 34.24
C ASN A 182 -17.25 8.77 35.52
N SER A 183 -16.02 9.24 35.35
CA SER A 183 -14.95 9.20 36.37
C SER A 183 -15.27 10.05 37.59
N THR A 184 -15.95 11.18 37.42
CA THR A 184 -16.32 12.08 38.53
C THR A 184 -17.39 11.47 39.44
N ASP A 185 -18.19 10.53 38.93
CA ASP A 185 -19.14 9.75 39.75
C ASP A 185 -18.64 8.32 40.09
N SER A 186 -17.47 7.94 39.62
CA SER A 186 -16.87 6.62 39.87
C SER A 186 -16.04 6.61 41.16
N PRO A 187 -16.09 5.57 42.01
CA PRO A 187 -15.22 5.48 43.19
C PRO A 187 -13.72 5.58 42.86
N TRP A 188 -13.26 4.88 41.81
CA TRP A 188 -11.89 5.01 41.32
C TRP A 188 -11.55 6.42 40.87
N GLY A 189 -12.42 7.06 40.09
CA GLY A 189 -12.16 8.42 39.61
C GLY A 189 -12.18 9.47 40.73
N LYS A 190 -13.10 9.37 41.69
CA LYS A 190 -13.13 10.25 42.88
C LYS A 190 -11.81 10.18 43.66
N LYS A 191 -11.35 8.95 43.97
CA LYS A 191 -10.06 8.72 44.64
C LYS A 191 -8.89 9.29 43.86
N ALA A 192 -8.84 9.04 42.55
CA ALA A 192 -7.78 9.53 41.68
C ALA A 192 -7.77 11.06 41.58
N PHE A 193 -8.91 11.71 41.39
CA PHE A 193 -8.99 13.17 41.26
C PHE A 193 -8.73 13.92 42.57
N GLU A 194 -9.18 13.40 43.71
CA GLU A 194 -8.80 13.95 45.01
C GLU A 194 -7.28 13.91 45.21
N SER A 195 -6.64 12.80 44.83
CA SER A 195 -5.21 12.60 45.03
C SER A 195 -4.34 13.36 44.01
N TYR A 196 -4.69 13.32 42.72
CA TYR A 196 -3.90 13.91 41.64
C TYR A 196 -4.21 15.39 41.40
N LEU A 197 -5.48 15.80 41.52
CA LEU A 197 -5.95 17.15 41.17
C LEU A 197 -6.33 17.99 42.40
N GLY A 198 -6.57 17.33 43.54
CA GLY A 198 -6.93 17.97 44.82
C GLY A 198 -8.44 18.14 45.03
N SER A 199 -9.26 17.82 44.02
CA SER A 199 -10.72 17.75 44.15
C SER A 199 -11.33 16.96 43.00
N VAL A 200 -12.50 16.37 43.24
CA VAL A 200 -13.29 15.69 42.19
C VAL A 200 -13.76 16.69 41.11
N GLU A 201 -14.09 17.92 41.50
CA GLU A 201 -14.58 18.96 40.57
C GLU A 201 -13.56 19.33 39.49
N LYS A 202 -12.27 19.39 39.83
CA LYS A 202 -11.21 19.58 38.83
C LYS A 202 -11.11 18.41 37.84
N GLY A 203 -11.57 17.24 38.24
CA GLY A 203 -11.69 16.06 37.38
C GLY A 203 -12.76 16.18 36.29
N ASN A 204 -13.63 17.20 36.33
CA ASN A 204 -14.65 17.40 35.30
C ASN A 204 -14.06 17.54 33.89
N GLU A 205 -12.85 18.10 33.76
CA GLU A 205 -12.14 18.21 32.48
C GLU A 205 -11.51 16.89 32.01
N HIS A 206 -11.62 15.85 32.81
CA HIS A 206 -11.13 14.50 32.56
C HIS A 206 -12.25 13.49 32.75
N ASP A 207 -13.49 13.85 32.42
CA ASP A 207 -14.63 12.95 32.48
C ASP A 207 -15.25 12.82 31.09
N ALA A 208 -15.20 11.63 30.51
CA ALA A 208 -15.67 11.40 29.14
C ALA A 208 -17.18 11.70 28.98
N THR A 209 -17.99 11.39 29.99
CA THR A 209 -19.43 11.67 29.98
C THR A 209 -19.69 13.17 30.00
N LEU A 210 -18.98 13.92 30.84
CA LEU A 210 -19.12 15.38 30.92
C LEU A 210 -18.58 16.07 29.67
N LEU A 211 -17.40 15.68 29.20
CA LEU A 211 -16.77 16.21 27.98
C LEU A 211 -17.67 15.98 26.76
N LEU A 212 -18.24 14.78 26.60
CA LEU A 212 -19.15 14.49 25.49
C LEU A 212 -20.44 15.30 25.60
N SER A 213 -21.00 15.44 26.80
CA SER A 213 -22.23 16.20 27.05
C SER A 213 -22.11 17.70 26.77
N GLN A 214 -20.89 18.23 26.68
CA GLN A 214 -20.57 19.62 26.35
C GLN A 214 -20.41 19.85 24.84
N GLN A 215 -20.31 18.79 24.03
CA GLN A 215 -20.20 18.91 22.59
C GLN A 215 -21.51 19.41 21.97
N LYS A 216 -21.40 20.16 20.87
CA LYS A 216 -22.56 20.72 20.16
C LYS A 216 -23.15 19.75 19.15
N GLU A 217 -22.31 18.85 18.63
CA GLU A 217 -22.63 17.89 17.59
C GLU A 217 -21.75 16.65 17.75
N GLN A 218 -22.00 15.66 16.90
CA GLN A 218 -21.19 14.46 16.78
C GLN A 218 -19.72 14.82 16.51
N VAL A 219 -18.81 14.18 17.25
CA VAL A 219 -17.37 14.42 17.20
C VAL A 219 -16.66 13.41 16.28
N TYR A 220 -16.97 12.13 16.45
CA TYR A 220 -16.42 11.04 15.66
C TYR A 220 -17.50 10.39 14.82
N ASP A 221 -17.16 9.84 13.65
CA ASP A 221 -18.11 9.06 12.85
C ASP A 221 -18.71 7.88 13.67
N GLU A 222 -17.92 7.33 14.59
CA GLU A 222 -18.29 6.32 15.58
C GLU A 222 -17.31 6.32 16.76
N ILE A 223 -17.82 6.11 17.97
CA ILE A 223 -17.03 5.68 19.13
C ILE A 223 -17.38 4.23 19.40
N LEU A 224 -16.37 3.35 19.47
CA LEU A 224 -16.55 1.92 19.72
C LEU A 224 -16.14 1.55 21.15
N ILE A 225 -17.04 0.87 21.87
CA ILE A 225 -16.77 0.33 23.22
C ILE A 225 -17.06 -1.16 23.25
N GLU A 226 -16.14 -1.92 23.83
CA GLU A 226 -16.38 -3.30 24.25
C GLU A 226 -16.57 -3.34 25.76
N GLN A 227 -17.63 -4.00 26.22
CA GLN A 227 -17.95 -4.09 27.64
C GLN A 227 -18.30 -5.54 28.02
N GLY A 228 -17.49 -6.14 28.90
CA GLY A 228 -17.84 -7.40 29.54
C GLY A 228 -19.01 -7.22 30.51
N LEU A 229 -20.00 -8.11 30.46
CA LEU A 229 -21.15 -8.08 31.36
C LEU A 229 -20.91 -8.76 32.71
N ASP A 230 -19.92 -9.66 32.77
CA ASP A 230 -19.46 -10.31 34.01
C ASP A 230 -18.30 -9.53 34.67
N ASP A 231 -18.06 -8.31 34.20
CA ASP A 231 -17.06 -7.40 34.74
C ASP A 231 -17.43 -6.99 36.17
N GLN A 232 -16.64 -7.45 37.13
CA GLN A 232 -16.81 -7.15 38.56
C GLN A 232 -16.71 -5.65 38.89
N PHE A 233 -16.20 -4.83 37.98
CA PHE A 233 -16.07 -3.39 38.13
C PHE A 233 -17.10 -2.60 37.32
N LEU A 234 -18.08 -3.23 36.66
CA LEU A 234 -19.07 -2.53 35.83
C LEU A 234 -19.72 -1.32 36.53
N PHE A 235 -20.00 -1.44 37.83
CA PHE A 235 -20.53 -0.34 38.66
C PHE A 235 -19.60 0.88 38.80
N GLN A 236 -18.29 0.69 38.60
CA GLN A 236 -17.29 1.75 38.54
C GLN A 236 -17.13 2.32 37.14
N LEU A 237 -17.39 1.52 36.10
CA LEU A 237 -17.18 1.91 34.71
C LEU A 237 -18.28 2.83 34.19
N LYS A 238 -19.53 2.58 34.59
CA LYS A 238 -20.71 3.43 34.30
C LYS A 238 -20.92 3.71 32.79
N PRO A 239 -20.86 2.71 31.89
CA PRO A 239 -21.02 2.92 30.44
C PRO A 239 -22.37 3.54 30.05
N GLU A 240 -23.44 3.30 30.83
CA GLU A 240 -24.77 3.86 30.62
C GLU A 240 -24.83 5.39 30.72
N ALA A 241 -23.89 5.99 31.48
CA ALA A 241 -23.81 7.44 31.59
C ALA A 241 -23.30 8.07 30.29
N LEU A 242 -22.30 7.46 29.66
CA LEU A 242 -21.76 7.89 28.38
C LEU A 242 -22.75 7.66 27.24
N GLU A 243 -23.51 6.57 27.28
CA GLU A 243 -24.58 6.30 26.30
C GLU A 243 -25.62 7.42 26.29
N LYS A 244 -26.07 7.86 27.47
CA LYS A 244 -27.00 9.00 27.60
C LYS A 244 -26.38 10.31 27.09
N ALA A 245 -25.10 10.56 27.38
CA ALA A 245 -24.39 11.72 26.88
C ALA A 245 -24.28 11.71 25.34
N ALA A 246 -23.96 10.55 24.75
CA ALA A 246 -23.86 10.38 23.31
C ALA A 246 -25.21 10.61 22.61
N GLN A 247 -26.29 10.05 23.15
CA GLN A 247 -27.65 10.27 22.64
C GLN A 247 -28.04 11.75 22.65
N LYS A 248 -27.67 12.50 23.70
CA LYS A 248 -27.99 13.91 23.84
C LYS A 248 -27.35 14.78 22.74
N VAL A 249 -26.13 14.45 22.30
CA VAL A 249 -25.39 15.24 21.31
C VAL A 249 -25.39 14.62 19.91
N GLY A 250 -26.11 13.51 19.71
CA GLY A 250 -26.17 12.79 18.44
C GLY A 250 -24.90 12.03 18.06
N GLN A 251 -23.99 11.78 19.00
CA GLN A 251 -22.78 11.01 18.76
C GLN A 251 -23.13 9.53 18.53
N LYS A 252 -22.73 8.95 17.39
CA LYS A 252 -22.81 7.51 17.18
C LYS A 252 -21.88 6.80 18.17
N LEU A 253 -22.45 6.05 19.09
CA LEU A 253 -21.76 5.23 20.08
C LEU A 253 -22.22 3.78 19.93
N THR A 254 -21.28 2.87 19.71
CA THR A 254 -21.53 1.44 19.67
C THR A 254 -20.93 0.81 20.92
N ILE A 255 -21.79 0.29 21.80
CA ILE A 255 -21.37 -0.49 22.97
C ILE A 255 -21.72 -1.95 22.72
N ASN A 256 -20.69 -2.76 22.49
CA ASN A 256 -20.81 -4.20 22.36
C ASN A 256 -20.77 -4.83 23.76
N ASN A 257 -21.94 -5.23 24.24
CA ASN A 257 -22.07 -5.95 25.51
C ASN A 257 -21.74 -7.44 25.30
N ARG A 258 -20.73 -7.94 26.03
CA ARG A 258 -20.19 -9.29 25.89
C ARG A 258 -20.55 -10.13 27.11
N ASP A 259 -21.56 -10.97 26.96
CA ASP A 259 -22.00 -11.93 27.96
C ASP A 259 -20.89 -12.96 28.27
N GLY A 260 -20.64 -13.24 29.54
CA GLY A 260 -19.60 -14.18 29.97
C GLY A 260 -18.15 -13.65 29.97
N TYR A 261 -17.94 -12.37 29.68
CA TYR A 261 -16.61 -11.75 29.65
C TYR A 261 -16.38 -10.82 30.84
N ASP A 262 -15.18 -10.91 31.42
CA ASP A 262 -14.71 -10.18 32.59
C ASP A 262 -13.90 -8.91 32.23
N HIS A 263 -13.23 -8.32 33.22
CA HIS A 263 -12.33 -7.17 33.06
C HIS A 263 -10.92 -7.53 32.57
N GLY A 264 -10.67 -8.80 32.22
CA GLY A 264 -9.33 -9.37 32.07
C GLY A 264 -8.75 -9.26 30.65
N TYR A 265 -7.50 -9.70 30.51
CA TYR A 265 -6.83 -9.73 29.21
C TYR A 265 -7.36 -10.81 28.25
N PHE A 266 -8.04 -11.85 28.74
CA PHE A 266 -8.73 -12.80 27.86
C PHE A 266 -9.86 -12.13 27.09
N PHE A 267 -10.61 -11.24 27.75
CA PHE A 267 -11.61 -10.38 27.12
C PHE A 267 -10.99 -9.47 26.05
N ILE A 268 -9.89 -8.78 26.37
CA ILE A 268 -9.19 -7.92 25.41
C ILE A 268 -8.69 -8.74 24.21
N SER A 269 -7.99 -9.85 24.47
CA SER A 269 -7.42 -10.72 23.43
C SER A 269 -8.48 -11.27 22.47
N ALA A 270 -9.69 -11.55 22.97
CA ALA A 270 -10.81 -12.04 22.16
C ALA A 270 -11.32 -11.00 21.13
N PHE A 271 -11.24 -9.70 21.42
CA PHE A 271 -11.87 -8.67 20.58
C PHE A 271 -10.92 -7.56 20.08
N ILE A 272 -9.65 -7.55 20.48
CA ILE A 272 -8.67 -6.52 20.06
C ILE A 272 -8.51 -6.43 18.55
N LYS A 273 -8.62 -7.56 17.84
CA LYS A 273 -8.61 -7.61 16.37
C LYS A 273 -9.66 -6.69 15.76
N ASN A 274 -10.86 -6.61 16.35
CA ASN A 274 -11.94 -5.75 15.87
C ASN A 274 -11.61 -4.26 16.05
N HIS A 275 -10.98 -3.90 17.17
CA HIS A 275 -10.58 -2.51 17.43
C HIS A 275 -9.43 -2.07 16.52
N VAL A 276 -8.43 -2.93 16.32
CA VAL A 276 -7.33 -2.65 15.39
C VAL A 276 -7.86 -2.47 13.97
N ALA A 277 -8.79 -3.32 13.50
CA ALA A 277 -9.45 -3.15 12.22
C ALA A 277 -10.25 -1.84 12.15
N PHE A 278 -11.08 -1.55 13.17
CA PHE A 278 -11.87 -0.32 13.27
C PHE A 278 -11.03 0.96 13.10
N HIS A 279 -9.85 0.99 13.72
CA HIS A 279 -8.90 2.09 13.60
C HIS A 279 -8.13 2.07 12.27
N GLY A 280 -7.67 0.90 11.84
CA GLY A 280 -6.91 0.72 10.60
C GLY A 280 -7.67 1.18 9.37
N GLU A 281 -8.96 0.87 9.28
CA GLU A 281 -9.82 1.32 8.18
C GLU A 281 -9.91 2.85 8.11
N ARG A 282 -10.14 3.52 9.26
CA ARG A 282 -10.28 4.98 9.34
C ARG A 282 -8.96 5.70 9.08
N LEU A 283 -7.87 5.19 9.65
CA LEU A 283 -6.52 5.71 9.43
C LEU A 283 -6.12 5.57 7.96
N THR A 284 -6.37 4.42 7.34
CA THR A 284 -6.11 4.18 5.92
C THR A 284 -6.93 5.12 5.05
N LYS A 285 -8.22 5.29 5.36
CA LYS A 285 -9.10 6.22 4.65
C LYS A 285 -8.60 7.67 4.75
N LYS A 286 -8.21 8.13 5.95
CA LYS A 286 -7.65 9.48 6.14
C LYS A 286 -6.32 9.65 5.39
N LYS A 287 -5.42 8.66 5.43
CA LYS A 287 -4.15 8.68 4.69
C LYS A 287 -4.39 8.83 3.19
N ARG A 288 -5.34 8.08 2.63
CA ARG A 288 -5.75 8.21 1.22
C ARG A 288 -6.30 9.61 0.92
N HIS A 289 -7.17 10.13 1.77
CA HIS A 289 -7.72 11.48 1.60
C HIS A 289 -6.63 12.56 1.59
N LEU A 290 -5.69 12.52 2.53
CA LEU A 290 -4.55 13.45 2.59
C LEU A 290 -3.66 13.35 1.35
N ALA A 291 -3.44 12.13 0.84
CA ALA A 291 -2.70 11.93 -0.41
C ALA A 291 -3.44 12.60 -1.60
N VAL A 292 -4.77 12.43 -1.67
CA VAL A 292 -5.61 13.09 -2.69
C VAL A 292 -5.56 14.61 -2.58
N GLU A 293 -5.64 15.17 -1.37
CA GLU A 293 -5.56 16.62 -1.15
C GLU A 293 -4.20 17.19 -1.56
N LYS A 294 -3.09 16.55 -1.17
CA LYS A 294 -1.73 16.94 -1.58
C LYS A 294 -1.59 16.92 -3.11
N ILE A 295 -2.16 15.90 -3.76
CA ILE A 295 -2.17 15.78 -5.22
C ILE A 295 -3.08 16.85 -5.86
N SER A 296 -4.26 17.11 -5.30
CA SER A 296 -5.18 18.13 -5.80
C SER A 296 -4.58 19.54 -5.70
N ALA A 297 -3.77 19.80 -4.67
CA ALA A 297 -3.03 21.05 -4.54
C ALA A 297 -2.05 21.27 -5.71
N ILE A 298 -1.38 20.21 -6.20
CA ILE A 298 -0.56 20.28 -7.42
C ILE A 298 -1.41 20.72 -8.61
N GLY A 299 -2.61 20.15 -8.76
CA GLY A 299 -3.54 20.47 -9.84
C GLY A 299 -3.97 21.93 -9.89
N SER A 300 -4.00 22.63 -8.75
CA SER A 300 -4.37 24.05 -8.70
C SER A 300 -3.40 24.97 -9.44
N SER A 301 -2.15 24.52 -9.65
CA SER A 301 -1.12 25.29 -10.39
C SER A 301 -1.19 25.13 -11.91
N PHE A 302 -1.93 24.13 -12.42
CA PHE A 302 -1.91 23.77 -13.86
C PHE A 302 -2.49 24.84 -14.79
N SER A 303 -3.34 25.74 -14.28
CA SER A 303 -3.82 26.88 -15.06
C SER A 303 -2.68 27.81 -15.51
N GLU A 304 -1.55 27.83 -14.79
CA GLU A 304 -0.42 28.71 -15.12
C GLU A 304 0.37 28.22 -16.34
N THR A 305 0.37 26.90 -16.59
CA THR A 305 1.14 26.23 -17.65
C THR A 305 0.31 25.86 -18.88
N GLN A 306 -1.02 25.99 -18.81
CA GLN A 306 -1.94 25.68 -19.91
C GLN A 306 -1.56 26.42 -21.21
N GLY A 307 -1.43 25.67 -22.30
CA GLY A 307 -1.10 26.21 -23.63
C GLY A 307 0.33 26.74 -23.80
N LYS A 308 1.19 26.61 -22.77
CA LYS A 308 2.59 27.06 -22.80
C LYS A 308 3.54 25.86 -22.86
N VAL A 309 4.75 26.08 -23.37
CA VAL A 309 5.85 25.11 -23.24
C VAL A 309 6.24 24.99 -21.76
N ILE A 310 6.45 23.76 -21.28
CA ILE A 310 6.96 23.49 -19.93
C ILE A 310 8.45 23.15 -20.03
N THR A 311 9.27 23.74 -19.16
CA THR A 311 10.65 23.32 -18.94
C THR A 311 10.69 22.41 -17.72
N CYS A 312 11.18 21.18 -17.87
CA CYS A 312 11.21 20.20 -16.78
C CYS A 312 12.43 19.27 -16.87
N LYS A 313 12.57 18.40 -15.88
CA LYS A 313 13.61 17.36 -15.82
C LYS A 313 13.14 16.06 -16.46
N ALA A 314 14.07 15.39 -17.13
CA ALA A 314 13.87 14.07 -17.72
C ALA A 314 15.18 13.27 -17.74
N MET A 315 15.03 11.95 -17.86
CA MET A 315 16.14 11.03 -18.09
C MET A 315 16.12 10.61 -19.56
N VAL A 316 17.10 11.10 -20.31
CA VAL A 316 17.17 10.95 -21.77
C VAL A 316 18.12 9.80 -22.11
N ALA A 317 17.65 8.88 -22.94
CA ALA A 317 18.52 7.88 -23.56
C ALA A 317 19.16 8.50 -24.81
N ARG A 318 20.44 8.88 -24.73
CA ARG A 318 21.16 9.53 -25.85
C ARG A 318 21.66 8.55 -26.91
N GLY A 319 21.84 7.28 -26.54
CA GLY A 319 22.23 6.21 -27.44
C GLY A 319 22.11 4.85 -26.75
N PRO A 320 22.23 3.75 -27.51
CA PRO A 320 22.13 2.41 -26.96
C PRO A 320 23.30 2.10 -26.03
N LYS A 321 23.06 1.30 -24.98
CA LYS A 321 24.02 0.80 -23.99
C LYS A 321 24.76 1.91 -23.24
N GLN A 322 24.14 3.09 -23.12
CA GLN A 322 24.65 4.20 -22.33
C GLN A 322 23.72 4.45 -21.15
N PRO A 323 24.23 4.89 -19.99
CA PRO A 323 23.39 5.38 -18.91
C PRO A 323 22.48 6.52 -19.39
N LEU A 324 21.31 6.65 -18.79
CA LEU A 324 20.42 7.79 -19.08
C LEU A 324 21.07 9.08 -18.58
N THR A 325 20.90 10.17 -19.32
CA THR A 325 21.38 11.50 -18.94
C THR A 325 20.27 12.30 -18.27
N HIS A 326 20.54 12.86 -17.09
CA HIS A 326 19.61 13.76 -16.40
C HIS A 326 19.68 15.15 -17.03
N GLU A 327 18.60 15.55 -17.70
CA GLU A 327 18.58 16.74 -18.53
C GLU A 327 17.39 17.65 -18.23
N THR A 328 17.59 18.95 -18.46
CA THR A 328 16.49 19.90 -18.58
C THR A 328 16.00 19.89 -20.02
N ILE A 329 14.74 19.55 -20.23
CA ILE A 329 14.09 19.52 -21.55
C ILE A 329 12.95 20.52 -21.62
N THR A 330 12.42 20.73 -22.82
CA THR A 330 11.15 21.42 -23.04
C THR A 330 10.09 20.45 -23.55
N VAL A 331 8.87 20.60 -23.04
CA VAL A 331 7.68 19.83 -23.38
C VAL A 331 6.64 20.76 -23.98
N ASP A 332 6.39 20.61 -25.28
CA ASP A 332 5.38 21.39 -26.01
C ASP A 332 3.96 21.12 -25.43
N PRO A 333 3.03 22.09 -25.53
CA PRO A 333 1.64 21.87 -25.13
C PRO A 333 0.95 20.79 -25.99
N PRO A 334 -0.09 20.12 -25.46
CA PRO A 334 -0.81 19.10 -26.21
C PRO A 334 -1.59 19.73 -27.37
N LYS A 335 -1.56 19.07 -28.54
CA LYS A 335 -2.38 19.43 -29.71
C LYS A 335 -3.69 18.63 -29.72
N ALA A 336 -4.48 18.76 -30.80
CA ALA A 336 -5.76 18.08 -30.93
C ALA A 336 -5.67 16.56 -30.65
N GLY A 337 -6.54 16.05 -29.79
CA GLY A 337 -6.57 14.64 -29.37
C GLY A 337 -5.42 14.21 -28.45
N GLU A 338 -4.62 15.14 -27.94
CA GLU A 338 -3.49 14.86 -27.05
C GLU A 338 -3.75 15.37 -25.62
N VAL A 339 -3.07 14.74 -24.66
CA VAL A 339 -3.15 15.04 -23.25
C VAL A 339 -1.74 15.22 -22.72
N ARG A 340 -1.46 16.34 -22.07
CA ARG A 340 -0.22 16.53 -21.33
C ARG A 340 -0.44 16.16 -19.86
N VAL A 341 0.44 15.33 -19.34
CA VAL A 341 0.34 14.75 -18.01
C VAL A 341 1.57 15.10 -17.19
N LYS A 342 1.37 15.41 -15.91
CA LYS A 342 2.43 15.41 -14.90
C LYS A 342 2.61 13.98 -14.41
N VAL A 343 3.81 13.44 -14.54
CA VAL A 343 4.16 12.12 -14.03
C VAL A 343 4.43 12.24 -12.53
N ILE A 344 3.79 11.40 -11.73
CA ILE A 344 3.95 11.37 -10.27
C ILE A 344 4.82 10.19 -9.84
N ALA A 345 4.64 9.06 -10.52
CA ALA A 345 5.48 7.91 -10.30
C ALA A 345 5.58 7.08 -11.57
N ASN A 346 6.73 6.44 -11.74
CA ASN A 346 7.00 5.56 -12.86
C ASN A 346 7.66 4.26 -12.37
N ALA A 347 7.09 3.12 -12.72
CA ALA A 347 7.71 1.81 -12.53
C ALA A 347 8.64 1.44 -13.70
N LEU A 348 9.70 0.72 -13.40
CA LEU A 348 10.65 0.26 -14.41
C LEU A 348 10.34 -1.17 -14.86
N CYS A 349 10.51 -1.39 -16.16
CA CYS A 349 10.28 -2.68 -16.80
C CYS A 349 11.46 -3.07 -17.68
N HIS A 350 11.64 -4.38 -17.88
CA HIS A 350 12.68 -4.91 -18.77
C HIS A 350 12.49 -4.45 -20.23
N THR A 351 11.29 -4.05 -20.64
CA THR A 351 11.05 -3.47 -21.98
C THR A 351 11.79 -2.15 -22.18
N ASP A 352 11.88 -1.31 -21.14
CA ASP A 352 12.65 -0.06 -21.21
C ASP A 352 14.15 -0.37 -21.37
N VAL A 353 14.66 -1.30 -20.56
CA VAL A 353 16.06 -1.77 -20.61
C VAL A 353 16.39 -2.42 -21.95
N TYR A 354 15.50 -3.27 -22.48
CA TYR A 354 15.68 -3.94 -23.76
C TYR A 354 15.89 -2.96 -24.92
N THR A 355 15.14 -1.85 -24.88
CA THR A 355 15.31 -0.74 -25.83
C THR A 355 16.62 -0.01 -25.56
N LEU A 356 16.90 0.33 -24.30
CA LEU A 356 18.14 1.00 -23.89
C LEU A 356 19.39 0.22 -24.30
N ASP A 357 19.35 -1.11 -24.24
CA ASP A 357 20.44 -2.01 -24.64
C ASP A 357 20.62 -2.11 -26.17
N GLY A 358 19.75 -1.45 -26.95
CA GLY A 358 19.78 -1.45 -28.41
C GLY A 358 19.38 -2.80 -29.02
N LEU A 359 18.62 -3.60 -28.29
CA LEU A 359 18.11 -4.89 -28.76
C LEU A 359 16.76 -4.73 -29.47
N ASP A 360 16.01 -3.67 -29.17
CA ASP A 360 14.76 -3.34 -29.84
C ASP A 360 14.99 -2.87 -31.29
N PRO A 361 14.45 -3.57 -32.31
CA PRO A 361 14.54 -3.14 -33.71
C PRO A 361 13.77 -1.84 -34.00
N GLU A 362 12.85 -1.43 -33.13
CA GLU A 362 12.14 -0.14 -33.21
C GLU A 362 12.81 0.96 -32.38
N GLY A 363 13.92 0.66 -31.70
CA GLY A 363 14.63 1.59 -30.83
C GLY A 363 15.14 2.82 -31.59
N LEU A 364 14.68 4.00 -31.19
CA LEU A 364 15.11 5.30 -31.72
C LEU A 364 15.83 6.10 -30.63
N PHE A 365 16.90 6.79 -31.00
CA PHE A 365 17.69 7.64 -30.10
C PHE A 365 17.98 9.01 -30.75
N PRO A 366 18.01 10.11 -29.98
CA PRO A 366 17.73 10.18 -28.55
C PRO A 366 16.23 10.03 -28.25
N CYS A 367 15.87 9.38 -27.15
CA CYS A 367 14.48 9.22 -26.72
C CYS A 367 14.30 9.36 -25.21
N ILE A 368 13.06 9.56 -24.78
CA ILE A 368 12.65 9.43 -23.37
C ILE A 368 11.88 8.11 -23.24
N LEU A 369 12.44 7.16 -22.49
CA LEU A 369 11.84 5.85 -22.23
C LEU A 369 10.72 5.95 -21.17
N GLY A 370 10.25 4.81 -20.65
CA GLY A 370 9.22 4.73 -19.62
C GLY A 370 7.83 4.56 -20.21
N HIS A 371 7.09 3.58 -19.68
CA HIS A 371 5.71 3.27 -20.11
C HIS A 371 4.79 2.76 -18.99
N GLU A 372 5.26 2.67 -17.74
CA GLU A 372 4.48 2.25 -16.58
C GLU A 372 4.37 3.41 -15.59
N ALA A 373 3.36 4.28 -15.72
CA ALA A 373 3.28 5.50 -14.91
C ALA A 373 1.90 5.78 -14.32
N GLY A 374 1.90 6.45 -13.17
CA GLY A 374 0.74 7.07 -12.58
C GLY A 374 0.90 8.58 -12.70
N CYS A 375 -0.09 9.21 -13.33
CA CYS A 375 0.01 10.61 -13.72
C CYS A 375 -1.24 11.39 -13.34
N ILE A 376 -1.12 12.72 -13.38
CA ILE A 376 -2.25 13.65 -13.31
C ILE A 376 -2.30 14.42 -14.62
N VAL A 377 -3.49 14.60 -15.18
CA VAL A 377 -3.69 15.44 -16.36
C VAL A 377 -3.38 16.90 -16.00
N GLU A 378 -2.43 17.51 -16.69
CA GLU A 378 -2.11 18.94 -16.55
C GLU A 378 -2.94 19.77 -17.53
N SER A 379 -2.95 19.43 -18.81
CA SER A 379 -3.76 20.09 -19.82
C SER A 379 -4.18 19.13 -20.92
N VAL A 380 -5.23 19.50 -21.64
CA VAL A 380 -5.78 18.74 -22.76
C VAL A 380 -5.79 19.60 -24.01
N GLY A 381 -5.54 18.98 -25.17
CA GLY A 381 -5.66 19.65 -26.44
C GLY A 381 -7.08 19.65 -27.00
N GLU A 382 -7.25 20.24 -28.17
CA GLU A 382 -8.55 20.38 -28.84
C GLU A 382 -9.23 19.01 -29.07
N GLY A 383 -10.55 18.94 -28.83
CA GLY A 383 -11.35 17.74 -29.11
C GLY A 383 -11.25 16.62 -28.07
N VAL A 384 -10.36 16.74 -27.07
CA VAL A 384 -10.31 15.80 -25.94
C VAL A 384 -11.54 15.97 -25.06
N THR A 385 -12.20 14.86 -24.74
CA THR A 385 -13.45 14.87 -23.96
C THR A 385 -13.49 13.83 -22.83
N SER A 386 -12.59 12.84 -22.86
CA SER A 386 -12.63 11.73 -21.92
C SER A 386 -11.92 11.98 -20.59
N VAL A 387 -11.08 13.01 -20.53
CA VAL A 387 -10.33 13.43 -19.34
C VAL A 387 -10.27 14.96 -19.29
N VAL A 388 -10.09 15.49 -18.09
CA VAL A 388 -9.92 16.93 -17.83
C VAL A 388 -8.72 17.17 -16.92
N PRO A 389 -8.15 18.40 -16.89
CA PRO A 389 -7.12 18.77 -15.92
C PRO A 389 -7.45 18.34 -14.48
N GLY A 390 -6.48 17.77 -13.79
CA GLY A 390 -6.62 17.24 -12.43
C GLY A 390 -7.16 15.81 -12.34
N ASP A 391 -7.54 15.16 -13.45
CA ASP A 391 -7.86 13.73 -13.45
C ASP A 391 -6.60 12.88 -13.22
N HIS A 392 -6.75 11.79 -12.45
CA HIS A 392 -5.69 10.78 -12.29
C HIS A 392 -5.78 9.77 -13.43
N VAL A 393 -4.64 9.47 -14.04
CA VAL A 393 -4.58 8.64 -15.24
C VAL A 393 -3.38 7.72 -15.23
N VAL A 394 -3.53 6.57 -15.88
CA VAL A 394 -2.45 5.64 -16.20
C VAL A 394 -2.24 5.67 -17.73
N PRO A 395 -1.08 6.12 -18.22
CA PRO A 395 -0.72 6.00 -19.63
C PRO A 395 -0.62 4.52 -20.02
N CYS A 396 -1.25 4.15 -21.13
CA CYS A 396 -1.28 2.79 -21.63
C CYS A 396 -0.63 2.74 -23.03
N TYR A 397 0.42 1.94 -23.17
CA TYR A 397 1.09 1.76 -24.47
C TYR A 397 0.20 1.07 -25.51
N THR A 398 -0.81 0.30 -25.09
CA THR A 398 -1.83 -0.21 -26.01
C THR A 398 -3.01 0.78 -26.05
N PRO A 399 -3.24 1.49 -27.17
CA PRO A 399 -4.32 2.46 -27.25
C PRO A 399 -5.70 1.79 -27.33
N GLN A 400 -6.75 2.56 -27.05
CA GLN A 400 -8.14 2.18 -27.26
C GLN A 400 -8.93 3.38 -27.79
N CYS A 401 -9.06 3.48 -29.12
CA CYS A 401 -9.72 4.63 -29.75
C CYS A 401 -11.25 4.67 -29.56
N CYS A 402 -11.87 3.53 -29.25
CA CYS A 402 -13.33 3.39 -29.08
C CYS A 402 -14.16 3.84 -30.31
N ALA A 403 -13.54 4.13 -31.45
CA ALA A 403 -14.25 4.53 -32.65
C ALA A 403 -15.20 3.41 -33.10
N PRO A 404 -16.47 3.72 -33.43
CA PRO A 404 -17.42 2.73 -33.95
C PRO A 404 -16.93 2.02 -35.22
N THR A 405 -16.08 2.69 -35.99
CA THR A 405 -15.49 2.17 -37.23
C THR A 405 -14.24 1.31 -37.01
N CYS A 406 -13.66 1.31 -35.81
CA CYS A 406 -12.46 0.53 -35.51
C CYS A 406 -12.84 -0.92 -35.21
N ILE A 407 -12.75 -1.80 -36.21
CA ILE A 407 -13.13 -3.21 -36.11
C ILE A 407 -12.38 -3.97 -34.99
N PHE A 408 -11.15 -3.54 -34.66
CA PHE A 408 -10.37 -4.13 -33.57
C PHE A 408 -10.98 -3.77 -32.21
N CYS A 409 -11.27 -2.49 -31.97
CA CYS A 409 -11.89 -2.05 -30.72
C CYS A 409 -13.32 -2.58 -30.55
N GLN A 410 -14.07 -2.75 -31.64
CA GLN A 410 -15.44 -3.29 -31.59
C GLN A 410 -15.46 -4.83 -31.42
N SER A 411 -14.41 -5.52 -31.87
CA SER A 411 -14.32 -6.98 -31.72
C SER A 411 -14.05 -7.37 -30.25
N PRO A 412 -14.71 -8.41 -29.71
CA PRO A 412 -14.32 -8.99 -28.42
C PRO A 412 -13.07 -9.88 -28.52
N LYS A 413 -12.59 -10.17 -29.74
CA LYS A 413 -11.50 -11.13 -29.98
C LYS A 413 -10.09 -10.53 -29.82
N THR A 414 -9.98 -9.23 -29.58
CA THR A 414 -8.69 -8.54 -29.52
C THR A 414 -8.78 -7.20 -28.77
N ASN A 415 -7.64 -6.76 -28.24
CA ASN A 415 -7.42 -5.42 -27.70
C ASN A 415 -6.46 -4.57 -28.57
N LEU A 416 -5.97 -5.09 -29.70
CA LEU A 416 -4.92 -4.46 -30.50
C LEU A 416 -5.46 -3.34 -31.40
N CYS A 417 -5.72 -2.17 -30.81
CA CYS A 417 -6.15 -1.00 -31.56
C CYS A 417 -5.01 -0.49 -32.48
N PRO A 418 -5.24 -0.36 -33.80
CA PRO A 418 -4.19 0.08 -34.72
C PRO A 418 -4.06 1.62 -34.83
N ALA A 419 -4.95 2.39 -34.18
CA ALA A 419 -5.24 3.78 -34.52
C ALA A 419 -4.01 4.71 -34.58
N ILE A 420 -3.02 4.48 -33.71
CA ILE A 420 -1.78 5.27 -33.66
C ILE A 420 -0.53 4.42 -33.81
N ARG A 421 -0.66 3.15 -34.19
CA ARG A 421 0.48 2.22 -34.18
C ARG A 421 1.58 2.66 -35.14
N SER A 422 1.22 3.20 -36.31
CA SER A 422 2.17 3.67 -37.32
C SER A 422 3.04 4.84 -36.87
N THR A 423 2.50 5.76 -36.04
CA THR A 423 3.25 6.89 -35.50
C THR A 423 3.97 6.51 -34.20
N GLN A 424 3.34 5.69 -33.36
CA GLN A 424 3.89 5.23 -32.09
C GLN A 424 5.22 4.48 -32.28
N GLY A 425 5.32 3.58 -33.28
CA GLY A 425 6.57 2.88 -33.60
C GLY A 425 7.65 3.76 -34.24
N GLN A 426 7.32 4.99 -34.63
CA GLN A 426 8.27 5.98 -35.15
C GLN A 426 8.67 7.00 -34.07
N GLY A 427 8.21 6.85 -32.83
CA GLY A 427 8.51 7.76 -31.74
C GLY A 427 7.93 9.17 -31.92
N ILE A 428 6.79 9.29 -32.61
CA ILE A 428 6.11 10.56 -32.88
C ILE A 428 4.63 10.51 -32.50
N MET A 429 4.03 11.70 -32.28
CA MET A 429 2.61 11.86 -31.95
C MET A 429 1.70 11.56 -33.16
N PRO A 430 0.38 11.41 -32.97
CA PRO A 430 -0.56 11.11 -34.06
C PRO A 430 -0.54 12.11 -35.22
N ASP A 431 -0.11 13.35 -34.98
CA ASP A 431 0.06 14.39 -36.01
C ASP A 431 1.40 14.33 -36.77
N GLY A 432 2.23 13.32 -36.47
CA GLY A 432 3.54 13.13 -37.09
C GLY A 432 4.66 14.00 -36.53
N THR A 433 4.44 14.68 -35.39
CA THR A 433 5.44 15.58 -34.80
C THR A 433 5.86 15.15 -33.39
N ILE A 434 6.93 15.74 -32.88
CA ILE A 434 7.52 15.45 -31.56
C ILE A 434 7.11 16.53 -30.55
N ARG A 435 7.05 16.19 -29.26
CA ARG A 435 6.70 17.13 -28.17
C ARG A 435 7.88 17.47 -27.26
N PHE A 436 8.99 16.75 -27.38
CA PHE A 436 10.17 16.93 -26.54
C PHE A 436 11.32 17.55 -27.33
N LYS A 437 11.98 18.53 -26.72
CA LYS A 437 13.23 19.09 -27.25
C LYS A 437 14.24 19.25 -26.12
N ASP A 438 15.51 19.02 -26.42
CA ASP A 438 16.59 19.32 -25.49
C ASP A 438 16.84 20.83 -25.36
N SER A 439 17.81 21.22 -24.52
CA SER A 439 18.17 22.61 -24.28
C SER A 439 18.69 23.36 -25.53
N GLU A 440 19.09 22.64 -26.59
CA GLU A 440 19.50 23.21 -27.87
C GLU A 440 18.34 23.28 -28.87
N GLY A 441 17.14 22.85 -28.48
CA GLY A 441 15.96 22.81 -29.33
C GLY A 441 15.91 21.61 -30.29
N LYS A 442 16.80 20.61 -30.13
CA LYS A 442 16.80 19.40 -30.95
C LYS A 442 15.73 18.42 -30.47
N PRO A 443 15.02 17.73 -31.39
CA PRO A 443 13.94 16.82 -31.02
C PRO A 443 14.45 15.59 -30.26
N ILE A 444 13.65 15.12 -29.31
CA ILE A 444 13.84 13.85 -28.59
C ILE A 444 12.62 12.97 -28.86
N TYR A 445 12.83 11.74 -29.33
CA TYR A 445 11.74 10.83 -29.70
C TYR A 445 10.91 10.37 -28.49
N HIS A 446 9.64 10.08 -28.76
CA HIS A 446 8.77 9.40 -27.83
C HIS A 446 9.05 7.90 -27.80
N PHE A 447 8.72 7.26 -26.68
CA PHE A 447 8.79 5.81 -26.52
C PHE A 447 7.42 5.23 -26.16
N MET A 448 6.98 4.22 -26.92
CA MET A 448 5.71 3.50 -26.73
C MET A 448 4.46 4.41 -26.60
N GLY A 449 4.54 5.67 -27.04
CA GLY A 449 3.48 6.66 -26.88
C GLY A 449 3.21 7.08 -25.42
N CYS A 450 4.17 6.82 -24.52
CA CYS A 450 4.09 7.12 -23.08
C CYS A 450 5.21 8.08 -22.64
N SER A 451 6.47 7.72 -22.86
CA SER A 451 7.66 8.55 -22.56
C SER A 451 7.70 9.10 -21.13
N THR A 452 7.58 8.24 -20.13
CA THR A 452 7.31 8.64 -18.73
C THR A 452 8.54 8.76 -17.84
N PHE A 453 9.77 8.59 -18.36
CA PHE A 453 11.00 8.98 -17.67
C PHE A 453 11.24 10.50 -17.68
N SER A 454 10.19 11.28 -17.41
CA SER A 454 10.15 12.74 -17.45
C SER A 454 9.09 13.25 -16.48
N GLU A 455 9.31 14.40 -15.84
CA GLU A 455 8.32 15.03 -14.95
C GLU A 455 7.00 15.36 -15.68
N TYR A 456 7.06 15.62 -16.98
CA TYR A 456 5.90 15.84 -17.84
C TYR A 456 6.03 15.05 -19.15
N SER A 457 4.91 14.51 -19.62
CA SER A 457 4.82 13.85 -20.93
C SER A 457 3.55 14.24 -21.68
N VAL A 458 3.53 14.02 -22.98
CA VAL A 458 2.35 14.21 -23.83
C VAL A 458 1.99 12.87 -24.46
N ILE A 459 0.75 12.44 -24.27
CA ILE A 459 0.21 11.18 -24.75
C ILE A 459 -1.04 11.41 -25.60
N ALA A 460 -1.41 10.44 -26.43
CA ALA A 460 -2.70 10.49 -27.12
C ALA A 460 -3.84 10.27 -26.11
N GLU A 461 -4.97 10.95 -26.26
CA GLU A 461 -6.17 10.75 -25.42
C GLU A 461 -6.59 9.27 -25.38
N ILE A 462 -6.47 8.59 -26.52
CA ILE A 462 -6.83 7.19 -26.66
C ILE A 462 -5.89 6.21 -25.93
N SER A 463 -4.79 6.70 -25.37
CA SER A 463 -3.86 5.97 -24.51
C SER A 463 -3.99 6.36 -23.03
N CYS A 464 -4.98 7.18 -22.68
CA CYS A 464 -5.16 7.73 -21.34
C CYS A 464 -6.30 6.99 -20.60
N ALA A 465 -5.95 6.12 -19.65
CA ALA A 465 -6.93 5.44 -18.81
C ALA A 465 -7.19 6.25 -17.53
N LYS A 466 -8.41 6.80 -17.38
CA LYS A 466 -8.82 7.55 -16.19
C LYS A 466 -9.12 6.62 -15.03
N VAL A 467 -8.42 6.79 -13.92
CA VAL A 467 -8.52 5.93 -12.74
C VAL A 467 -9.04 6.70 -11.52
N SER A 468 -9.46 5.97 -10.48
CA SER A 468 -9.90 6.58 -9.24
C SER A 468 -8.81 7.43 -8.61
N LYS A 469 -9.19 8.62 -8.11
CA LYS A 469 -8.27 9.51 -7.40
C LYS A 469 -7.79 8.90 -6.08
N GLU A 470 -8.55 7.96 -5.50
CA GLU A 470 -8.22 7.31 -4.23
C GLU A 470 -7.01 6.37 -4.32
N MET A 471 -6.63 5.94 -5.53
CA MET A 471 -5.49 5.06 -5.73
C MET A 471 -4.18 5.85 -5.72
N ALA A 472 -3.20 5.37 -4.95
CA ALA A 472 -1.87 5.95 -4.94
C ALA A 472 -1.20 5.74 -6.32
N LEU A 473 -0.71 6.82 -6.93
CA LEU A 473 -0.21 6.79 -8.31
C LEU A 473 1.09 5.98 -8.48
N ASP A 474 1.86 5.81 -7.40
CA ASP A 474 3.02 4.93 -7.32
C ASP A 474 2.68 3.44 -7.24
N GLU A 475 1.42 3.10 -7.00
CA GLU A 475 0.90 1.74 -7.14
C GLU A 475 0.08 1.59 -8.43
N ALA A 476 -0.69 2.62 -8.81
CA ALA A 476 -1.50 2.61 -10.03
C ALA A 476 -0.64 2.44 -11.31
N CYS A 477 0.60 2.94 -11.29
CA CYS A 477 1.54 2.85 -12.41
C CYS A 477 1.75 1.42 -12.92
N LEU A 478 1.67 0.42 -12.03
CA LEU A 478 1.87 -1.00 -12.34
C LEU A 478 0.78 -1.57 -13.27
N PHE A 479 -0.40 -0.95 -13.30
CA PHE A 479 -1.48 -1.34 -14.20
C PHE A 479 -1.25 -0.89 -15.65
N GLY A 480 -0.23 -0.07 -15.91
CA GLY A 480 0.15 0.37 -17.27
C GLY A 480 0.84 -0.70 -18.11
N CYS A 481 1.37 -1.77 -17.50
CA CYS A 481 1.98 -2.88 -18.24
C CYS A 481 1.98 -4.21 -17.48
N GLY A 482 3.00 -4.49 -16.65
CA GLY A 482 3.33 -5.85 -16.21
C GLY A 482 2.24 -6.58 -15.42
N VAL A 483 1.62 -5.91 -14.44
CA VAL A 483 0.59 -6.52 -13.59
C VAL A 483 -0.67 -6.82 -14.40
N SER A 484 -1.17 -5.84 -15.16
CA SER A 484 -2.32 -6.03 -16.06
C SER A 484 -2.06 -7.14 -17.08
N THR A 485 -0.84 -7.23 -17.59
CA THR A 485 -0.46 -8.26 -18.56
C THR A 485 -0.56 -9.67 -17.97
N GLY A 486 0.02 -9.88 -16.78
CA GLY A 486 -0.01 -11.19 -16.12
C GLY A 486 -1.43 -11.61 -15.71
N LEU A 487 -2.20 -10.71 -15.08
CA LEU A 487 -3.58 -10.97 -14.68
C LEU A 487 -4.46 -11.31 -15.89
N GLY A 488 -4.37 -10.52 -16.96
CA GLY A 488 -5.18 -10.71 -18.15
C GLY A 488 -4.77 -11.93 -18.99
N ALA A 489 -3.49 -12.34 -18.94
CA ALA A 489 -3.07 -13.60 -19.57
C ALA A 489 -3.86 -14.79 -19.01
N VAL A 490 -4.12 -14.78 -17.69
CA VAL A 490 -4.93 -15.79 -17.00
C VAL A 490 -6.41 -15.60 -17.32
N TRP A 491 -6.97 -14.42 -17.02
CA TRP A 491 -8.42 -14.22 -17.03
C TRP A 491 -9.04 -14.01 -18.41
N ASN A 492 -8.30 -13.47 -19.38
CA ASN A 492 -8.83 -13.11 -20.68
C ASN A 492 -8.29 -14.01 -21.80
N THR A 493 -6.97 -14.23 -21.84
CA THR A 493 -6.33 -14.97 -22.95
C THR A 493 -6.50 -16.47 -22.81
N CYS A 494 -6.28 -16.99 -21.60
CA CYS A 494 -6.39 -18.41 -21.30
C CYS A 494 -7.74 -18.78 -20.71
N ASP A 495 -8.40 -17.85 -20.01
CA ASP A 495 -9.67 -18.09 -19.31
C ASP A 495 -9.55 -19.30 -18.35
N VAL A 496 -8.51 -19.24 -17.49
CA VAL A 496 -8.16 -20.35 -16.60
C VAL A 496 -9.32 -20.71 -15.68
N GLU A 497 -9.72 -21.97 -15.71
CA GLU A 497 -10.84 -22.48 -14.92
C GLU A 497 -10.43 -22.85 -13.49
N VAL A 498 -11.42 -22.87 -12.60
CA VAL A 498 -11.31 -23.40 -11.23
C VAL A 498 -10.77 -24.83 -11.27
N ASP A 499 -9.96 -25.18 -10.28
CA ASP A 499 -9.31 -26.48 -10.09
C ASP A 499 -8.24 -26.85 -11.14
N SER A 500 -7.90 -25.96 -12.08
CA SER A 500 -6.83 -26.17 -13.07
C SER A 500 -5.43 -26.21 -12.45
N SER A 501 -4.52 -26.86 -13.15
CA SER A 501 -3.07 -26.83 -12.89
C SER A 501 -2.36 -25.83 -13.79
N VAL A 502 -1.49 -25.00 -13.20
CA VAL A 502 -0.79 -23.90 -13.87
C VAL A 502 0.72 -24.01 -13.66
N ALA A 503 1.51 -23.83 -14.73
CA ALA A 503 2.96 -23.64 -14.65
C ALA A 503 3.37 -22.25 -15.13
N VAL A 504 4.18 -21.54 -14.35
CA VAL A 504 4.62 -20.17 -14.66
C VAL A 504 6.14 -20.11 -14.75
N PHE A 505 6.65 -19.82 -15.93
CA PHE A 505 8.09 -19.72 -16.22
C PHE A 505 8.55 -18.26 -16.14
N GLY A 506 9.44 -17.97 -15.20
CA GLY A 506 9.96 -16.64 -14.91
C GLY A 506 9.13 -15.91 -13.86
N LEU A 507 9.76 -15.55 -12.74
CA LEU A 507 9.12 -14.97 -11.55
C LEU A 507 9.47 -13.50 -11.36
N GLY A 508 9.56 -12.74 -12.46
CA GLY A 508 9.45 -11.27 -12.41
C GLY A 508 8.00 -10.83 -12.13
N ALA A 509 7.73 -9.52 -12.12
CA ALA A 509 6.38 -9.04 -11.78
C ALA A 509 5.27 -9.59 -12.69
N VAL A 510 5.55 -9.82 -13.98
CA VAL A 510 4.57 -10.43 -14.90
C VAL A 510 4.20 -11.85 -14.45
N GLY A 511 5.19 -12.70 -14.17
CA GLY A 511 4.95 -14.07 -13.72
C GLY A 511 4.31 -14.13 -12.32
N LEU A 512 4.71 -13.24 -11.42
CA LEU A 512 4.04 -13.11 -10.12
C LEU A 512 2.58 -12.64 -10.26
N ALA A 513 2.27 -11.78 -11.23
CA ALA A 513 0.90 -11.40 -11.55
C ALA A 513 0.11 -12.54 -12.21
N VAL A 514 0.75 -13.41 -13.01
CA VAL A 514 0.13 -14.66 -13.48
C VAL A 514 -0.22 -15.58 -12.30
N ILE A 515 0.68 -15.73 -11.31
CA ILE A 515 0.41 -16.54 -10.10
C ILE A 515 -0.77 -15.97 -9.32
N GLN A 516 -0.80 -14.66 -9.07
CA GLN A 516 -1.91 -13.99 -8.40
C GLN A 516 -3.22 -14.15 -9.19
N GLY A 517 -3.16 -14.01 -10.52
CA GLY A 517 -4.28 -14.23 -11.43
C GLY A 517 -4.82 -15.66 -11.36
N ALA A 518 -3.93 -16.66 -11.37
CA ALA A 518 -4.29 -18.07 -11.30
C ALA A 518 -4.91 -18.45 -9.95
N LYS A 519 -4.35 -17.93 -8.84
CA LYS A 519 -4.91 -18.13 -7.50
C LYS A 519 -6.33 -17.54 -7.41
N THR A 520 -6.52 -16.32 -7.91
CA THR A 520 -7.84 -15.66 -7.89
C THR A 520 -8.85 -16.30 -8.84
N ALA A 521 -8.38 -16.98 -9.90
CA ALA A 521 -9.23 -17.81 -10.77
C ALA A 521 -9.60 -19.17 -10.14
N GLY A 522 -8.97 -19.56 -9.03
CA GLY A 522 -9.25 -20.81 -8.33
C GLY A 522 -8.45 -22.02 -8.82
N ALA A 523 -7.28 -21.81 -9.43
CA ALA A 523 -6.38 -22.91 -9.80
C ALA A 523 -5.97 -23.73 -8.55
N SER A 524 -6.01 -25.07 -8.65
CA SER A 524 -5.73 -25.97 -7.53
C SER A 524 -4.23 -26.18 -7.29
N ARG A 525 -3.42 -26.07 -8.34
CA ARG A 525 -1.97 -26.24 -8.28
C ARG A 525 -1.27 -25.21 -9.17
N ILE A 526 -0.34 -24.46 -8.60
CA ILE A 526 0.39 -23.40 -9.27
C ILE A 526 1.89 -23.63 -9.08
N ILE A 527 2.57 -24.07 -10.14
CA ILE A 527 3.99 -24.40 -10.14
C ILE A 527 4.78 -23.19 -10.63
N ALA A 528 5.59 -22.61 -9.75
CA ALA A 528 6.46 -21.48 -10.04
C ALA A 528 7.85 -21.97 -10.48
N ILE A 529 8.32 -21.56 -11.67
CA ILE A 529 9.60 -21.98 -12.24
C ILE A 529 10.53 -20.79 -12.47
N ASP A 530 11.69 -20.76 -11.80
CA ASP A 530 12.73 -19.74 -12.02
C ASP A 530 14.11 -20.33 -11.69
N VAL A 531 15.16 -19.79 -12.32
CA VAL A 531 16.55 -20.15 -12.02
C VAL A 531 17.09 -19.46 -10.78
N ASN A 532 16.39 -18.45 -10.26
CA ASN A 532 16.71 -17.74 -9.03
C ASN A 532 15.76 -18.17 -7.89
N PRO A 533 16.21 -19.03 -6.96
CA PRO A 533 15.36 -19.52 -5.87
C PRO A 533 14.98 -18.44 -4.84
N SER A 534 15.65 -17.29 -4.81
CA SER A 534 15.26 -16.21 -3.87
C SER A 534 13.86 -15.65 -4.13
N LYS A 535 13.32 -15.86 -5.34
CA LYS A 535 11.98 -15.42 -5.75
C LYS A 535 10.85 -16.34 -5.28
N PHE A 536 11.17 -17.54 -4.79
CA PHE A 536 10.17 -18.55 -4.46
C PHE A 536 9.31 -18.19 -3.26
N GLU A 537 9.85 -17.50 -2.26
CA GLU A 537 9.05 -17.07 -1.11
C GLU A 537 7.99 -16.03 -1.51
N ALA A 538 8.34 -15.09 -2.39
CA ALA A 538 7.38 -14.15 -2.98
C ALA A 538 6.33 -14.88 -3.85
N ALA A 539 6.73 -15.87 -4.65
CA ALA A 539 5.79 -16.66 -5.44
C ALA A 539 4.78 -17.42 -4.56
N LYS A 540 5.23 -18.04 -3.46
CA LYS A 540 4.37 -18.78 -2.51
C LYS A 540 3.38 -17.86 -1.81
N SER A 541 3.82 -16.70 -1.33
CA SER A 541 2.92 -15.74 -0.68
C SER A 541 1.79 -15.27 -1.60
N LEU A 542 2.05 -15.25 -2.92
CA LEU A 542 1.09 -14.86 -3.95
C LEU A 542 0.23 -16.01 -4.49
N GLY A 543 0.56 -17.27 -4.19
CA GLY A 543 -0.28 -18.42 -4.54
C GLY A 543 0.42 -19.64 -5.09
N ALA A 544 1.73 -19.60 -5.34
CA ALA A 544 2.44 -20.79 -5.80
C ALA A 544 2.35 -21.92 -4.77
N THR A 545 1.98 -23.11 -5.22
CA THR A 545 1.90 -24.34 -4.40
C THR A 545 3.21 -25.12 -4.43
N ASP A 546 3.95 -25.00 -5.54
CA ASP A 546 5.20 -25.69 -5.78
C ASP A 546 6.20 -24.70 -6.41
N CYS A 547 7.48 -24.86 -6.12
CA CYS A 547 8.56 -24.11 -6.76
C CYS A 547 9.60 -25.05 -7.33
N VAL A 548 10.07 -24.80 -8.56
CA VAL A 548 11.06 -25.64 -9.24
C VAL A 548 12.16 -24.76 -9.81
N ASN A 549 13.40 -25.05 -9.43
CA ASN A 549 14.58 -24.48 -10.06
C ASN A 549 15.13 -25.48 -11.09
N PRO A 550 15.15 -25.13 -12.40
CA PRO A 550 15.67 -26.03 -13.43
C PRO A 550 17.14 -26.44 -13.22
N LYS A 551 17.93 -25.66 -12.47
CA LYS A 551 19.34 -25.97 -12.18
C LYS A 551 19.52 -27.06 -11.13
N ASP A 552 18.49 -27.37 -10.36
CA ASP A 552 18.54 -28.38 -9.29
C ASP A 552 18.06 -29.76 -9.79
N LEU A 553 17.73 -29.88 -11.08
CA LEU A 553 17.26 -31.13 -11.68
C LEU A 553 18.43 -32.10 -11.93
N PRO A 554 18.20 -33.42 -11.84
CA PRO A 554 19.21 -34.42 -12.18
C PRO A 554 19.69 -34.28 -13.63
N GLU A 555 20.95 -34.66 -13.89
CA GLU A 555 21.53 -34.62 -15.22
C GLU A 555 20.67 -35.39 -16.25
N GLY A 556 20.42 -34.77 -17.41
CA GLY A 556 19.58 -35.34 -18.47
C GLY A 556 18.07 -35.17 -18.28
N VAL A 557 17.61 -34.68 -17.12
CA VAL A 557 16.19 -34.37 -16.88
C VAL A 557 15.90 -32.95 -17.31
N SER A 558 15.10 -32.79 -18.37
CA SER A 558 14.64 -31.47 -18.81
C SER A 558 13.52 -30.92 -17.92
N ILE A 559 13.39 -29.60 -17.82
CA ILE A 559 12.33 -28.97 -17.02
C ILE A 559 10.93 -29.41 -17.46
N GLN A 560 10.68 -29.51 -18.78
CA GLN A 560 9.37 -29.94 -19.26
C GLN A 560 9.04 -31.39 -18.91
N SER A 561 10.04 -32.29 -18.92
CA SER A 561 9.81 -33.69 -18.54
C SER A 561 9.61 -33.85 -17.03
N HIS A 562 10.28 -33.03 -16.22
CA HIS A 562 10.05 -32.95 -14.78
C HIS A 562 8.65 -32.44 -14.43
N ILE A 563 8.18 -31.36 -15.07
CA ILE A 563 6.83 -30.85 -14.81
C ILE A 563 5.76 -31.86 -15.24
N VAL A 564 5.94 -32.55 -16.36
CA VAL A 564 5.04 -33.64 -16.79
C VAL A 564 5.04 -34.78 -15.78
N SER A 565 6.18 -35.17 -15.19
CA SER A 565 6.19 -36.23 -14.18
C SER A 565 5.50 -35.82 -12.87
N MET A 566 5.63 -34.56 -12.46
CA MET A 566 4.94 -33.99 -11.29
C MET A 566 3.41 -33.96 -11.46
N THR A 567 2.93 -33.89 -12.71
CA THR A 567 1.52 -33.67 -13.07
C THR A 567 0.92 -34.82 -13.88
N GLN A 568 1.66 -35.92 -14.02
CA GLN A 568 1.37 -37.11 -14.85
C GLN A 568 1.36 -36.83 -16.37
N TRP A 569 0.66 -35.80 -16.83
CA TRP A 569 0.43 -35.52 -18.25
C TRP A 569 0.76 -34.09 -18.70
N GLY A 570 1.20 -33.23 -17.78
CA GLY A 570 1.43 -31.80 -18.00
C GLY A 570 0.38 -30.92 -17.32
N CYS A 571 0.62 -29.61 -17.26
CA CYS A 571 -0.31 -28.65 -16.67
C CYS A 571 -1.40 -28.22 -17.66
N ASP A 572 -2.60 -27.93 -17.18
CA ASP A 572 -3.71 -27.42 -18.02
C ASP A 572 -3.32 -26.11 -18.71
N TYR A 573 -2.63 -25.22 -17.99
CA TYR A 573 -2.11 -23.97 -18.51
C TYR A 573 -0.63 -23.76 -18.20
N THR A 574 0.09 -23.20 -19.17
CA THR A 574 1.48 -22.79 -18.98
C THR A 574 1.72 -21.38 -19.50
N PHE A 575 2.55 -20.62 -18.80
CA PHE A 575 2.82 -19.22 -19.13
C PHE A 575 4.32 -18.97 -19.22
N ASP A 576 4.80 -18.51 -20.37
CA ASP A 576 6.16 -17.97 -20.50
C ASP A 576 6.17 -16.47 -20.16
N CYS A 577 6.93 -16.11 -19.14
CA CYS A 577 7.16 -14.74 -18.70
C CYS A 577 8.64 -14.34 -18.81
N THR A 578 9.42 -15.04 -19.66
CA THR A 578 10.89 -14.84 -19.76
C THR A 578 11.34 -14.14 -21.04
N GLY A 579 10.63 -14.35 -22.16
CA GLY A 579 11.09 -13.87 -23.47
C GLY A 579 12.16 -14.76 -24.11
N ASN A 580 12.46 -15.92 -23.52
CA ASN A 580 13.42 -16.88 -24.06
C ASN A 580 12.68 -17.97 -24.87
N THR A 581 13.02 -18.11 -26.16
CA THR A 581 12.32 -19.05 -27.07
C THR A 581 12.47 -20.52 -26.68
N GLU A 582 13.55 -20.92 -26.02
CA GLU A 582 13.72 -22.28 -25.48
C GLU A 582 12.83 -22.53 -24.26
N VAL A 583 12.61 -21.49 -23.45
CA VAL A 583 11.66 -21.54 -22.33
C VAL A 583 10.22 -21.55 -22.85
N MET A 584 9.90 -20.75 -23.86
CA MET A 584 8.59 -20.80 -24.54
C MET A 584 8.28 -22.21 -25.07
N ARG A 585 9.26 -22.87 -25.68
CA ARG A 585 9.14 -24.27 -26.11
C ARG A 585 8.92 -25.20 -24.93
N SER A 586 9.69 -25.06 -23.86
CA SER A 586 9.57 -25.89 -22.66
C SER A 586 8.20 -25.74 -22.00
N ALA A 587 7.67 -24.50 -21.94
CA ALA A 587 6.32 -24.21 -21.45
C ALA A 587 5.25 -24.91 -22.30
N LEU A 588 5.36 -24.90 -23.63
CA LEU A 588 4.44 -25.64 -24.48
C LEU A 588 4.53 -27.16 -24.23
N GLU A 589 5.75 -27.69 -24.20
CA GLU A 589 5.98 -29.14 -24.11
C GLU A 589 5.59 -29.74 -22.75
N CYS A 590 5.45 -28.92 -21.68
CA CYS A 590 4.90 -29.34 -20.39
C CYS A 590 3.42 -29.04 -20.18
N ALA A 591 2.72 -28.43 -21.16
CA ALA A 591 1.28 -28.34 -21.12
C ALA A 591 0.64 -29.73 -21.27
N HIS A 592 -0.59 -29.90 -20.78
CA HIS A 592 -1.28 -31.18 -20.75
C HIS A 592 -1.53 -31.72 -22.15
N ARG A 593 -1.26 -33.01 -22.37
CA ARG A 593 -1.61 -33.67 -23.64
C ARG A 593 -3.13 -33.70 -23.82
N GLY A 594 -3.66 -33.26 -24.94
CA GLY A 594 -5.09 -33.32 -25.28
C GLY A 594 -5.80 -31.97 -25.23
N TRP A 595 -5.50 -31.11 -24.23
CA TRP A 595 -6.17 -29.81 -24.06
C TRP A 595 -5.27 -28.68 -23.54
N GLY A 596 -4.02 -28.96 -23.17
CA GLY A 596 -3.16 -27.99 -22.50
C GLY A 596 -2.90 -26.74 -23.35
N THR A 597 -2.98 -25.57 -22.74
CA THR A 597 -2.76 -24.28 -23.40
C THR A 597 -1.49 -23.61 -22.89
N SER A 598 -0.59 -23.25 -23.79
CA SER A 598 0.60 -22.46 -23.49
C SER A 598 0.47 -21.04 -24.01
N CYS A 599 0.68 -20.06 -23.13
CA CYS A 599 0.60 -18.64 -23.42
C CYS A 599 1.97 -17.98 -23.35
N ILE A 600 2.43 -17.44 -24.47
CA ILE A 600 3.62 -16.59 -24.54
C ILE A 600 3.25 -15.18 -24.08
N ILE A 601 3.94 -14.69 -23.06
CA ILE A 601 3.85 -13.31 -22.58
C ILE A 601 5.18 -12.58 -22.80
N GLY A 602 6.30 -13.26 -22.53
CA GLY A 602 7.63 -12.70 -22.72
C GLY A 602 7.90 -12.28 -24.16
N VAL A 603 8.58 -11.15 -24.33
CA VAL A 603 8.95 -10.62 -25.65
C VAL A 603 10.31 -11.17 -26.04
N ALA A 604 10.36 -11.95 -27.12
CA ALA A 604 11.61 -12.51 -27.63
C ALA A 604 12.43 -11.46 -28.37
N ALA A 605 13.76 -11.65 -28.37
CA ALA A 605 14.64 -10.77 -29.10
C ALA A 605 14.42 -10.87 -30.62
N SER A 606 14.62 -9.76 -31.34
CA SER A 606 14.44 -9.72 -32.80
C SER A 606 15.20 -10.86 -33.50
N GLY A 607 14.55 -11.45 -34.51
CA GLY A 607 15.10 -12.56 -35.31
C GLY A 607 15.07 -13.94 -34.65
N HIS A 608 14.61 -14.07 -33.40
CA HIS A 608 14.46 -15.38 -32.75
C HIS A 608 13.15 -16.05 -33.15
N GLU A 609 13.20 -17.36 -33.34
CA GLU A 609 12.05 -18.18 -33.70
C GLU A 609 11.73 -19.19 -32.60
N ILE A 610 10.44 -19.40 -32.35
CA ILE A 610 9.97 -20.50 -31.53
C ILE A 610 9.86 -21.77 -32.38
N SER A 611 10.22 -22.91 -31.82
CA SER A 611 10.13 -24.19 -32.52
C SER A 611 9.61 -25.30 -31.60
N THR A 612 8.89 -26.26 -32.17
CA THR A 612 8.48 -27.49 -31.50
C THR A 612 8.21 -28.58 -32.54
N ARG A 613 8.02 -29.83 -32.10
CA ARG A 613 7.53 -30.88 -33.00
C ARG A 613 6.03 -30.67 -33.24
N PRO A 614 5.53 -30.63 -34.50
CA PRO A 614 4.11 -30.41 -34.78
C PRO A 614 3.18 -31.39 -34.05
N PHE A 615 3.68 -32.59 -33.74
CA PHE A 615 2.93 -33.59 -32.97
C PHE A 615 2.48 -33.11 -31.59
N GLN A 616 3.18 -32.14 -30.98
CA GLN A 616 2.74 -31.52 -29.72
C GLN A 616 1.39 -30.82 -29.87
N LEU A 617 1.17 -30.16 -31.02
CA LEU A 617 -0.09 -29.47 -31.34
C LEU A 617 -1.14 -30.45 -31.88
N VAL A 618 -0.75 -31.39 -32.75
CA VAL A 618 -1.65 -32.44 -33.26
C VAL A 618 -2.26 -33.25 -32.12
N THR A 619 -1.53 -33.45 -31.02
CA THR A 619 -2.01 -34.15 -29.83
C THR A 619 -2.76 -33.25 -28.84
N GLY A 620 -3.25 -32.08 -29.28
CA GLY A 620 -4.27 -31.31 -28.58
C GLY A 620 -3.76 -30.12 -27.76
N ARG A 621 -2.47 -29.80 -27.79
CA ARG A 621 -1.98 -28.57 -27.17
C ARG A 621 -2.29 -27.35 -28.03
N VAL A 622 -2.53 -26.22 -27.37
CA VAL A 622 -2.72 -24.92 -28.01
C VAL A 622 -1.55 -24.00 -27.66
N TRP A 623 -0.97 -23.34 -28.66
CA TRP A 623 0.03 -22.29 -28.45
C TRP A 623 -0.55 -20.95 -28.86
N LYS A 624 -0.59 -20.00 -27.92
CA LYS A 624 -1.12 -18.65 -28.12
C LYS A 624 -0.22 -17.62 -27.43
N GLY A 625 -0.49 -16.34 -27.66
CA GLY A 625 0.19 -15.25 -26.98
C GLY A 625 -0.80 -14.20 -26.47
N THR A 626 -0.31 -13.28 -25.64
CA THR A 626 -1.09 -12.15 -25.14
C THR A 626 -0.34 -10.83 -25.33
N ALA A 627 -1.10 -9.75 -25.51
CA ALA A 627 -0.60 -8.39 -25.48
C ALA A 627 -1.41 -7.62 -24.45
N PHE A 628 -0.73 -7.01 -23.46
CA PHE A 628 -1.37 -6.30 -22.36
C PHE A 628 -2.47 -7.13 -21.64
N GLY A 629 -2.29 -8.46 -21.60
CA GLY A 629 -3.25 -9.38 -20.97
C GLY A 629 -4.60 -9.43 -21.68
N GLY A 630 -4.70 -8.99 -22.94
CA GLY A 630 -5.98 -8.91 -23.65
C GLY A 630 -6.92 -7.81 -23.15
N PHE A 631 -6.49 -6.97 -22.20
CA PHE A 631 -7.31 -5.87 -21.69
C PHE A 631 -7.44 -4.74 -22.71
N LYS A 632 -8.64 -4.18 -22.82
CA LYS A 632 -8.91 -2.93 -23.52
C LYS A 632 -8.59 -1.79 -22.56
N SER A 633 -7.41 -1.19 -22.75
CA SER A 633 -6.74 -0.30 -21.79
C SER A 633 -7.64 0.71 -21.09
N ARG A 634 -8.25 1.65 -21.83
CA ARG A 634 -9.05 2.75 -21.24
C ARG A 634 -10.30 2.27 -20.50
N LYS A 635 -10.84 1.11 -20.89
CA LYS A 635 -12.03 0.53 -20.25
C LYS A 635 -11.67 -0.32 -19.03
N ASP A 636 -10.63 -1.14 -19.14
CA ASP A 636 -10.40 -2.23 -18.20
C ASP A 636 -9.37 -1.86 -17.11
N VAL A 637 -8.38 -0.99 -17.39
CA VAL A 637 -7.45 -0.50 -16.36
C VAL A 637 -8.16 0.17 -15.17
N PRO A 638 -9.18 1.03 -15.38
CA PRO A 638 -9.95 1.59 -14.27
C PRO A 638 -10.63 0.50 -13.42
N ILE A 639 -11.12 -0.57 -14.04
CA ILE A 639 -11.75 -1.70 -13.33
C ILE A 639 -10.70 -2.44 -12.48
N LEU A 640 -9.48 -2.62 -12.99
CA LEU A 640 -8.39 -3.21 -12.20
C LEU A 640 -8.04 -2.36 -10.98
N VAL A 641 -8.01 -1.04 -11.13
CA VAL A 641 -7.81 -0.11 -9.99
C VAL A 641 -8.94 -0.26 -8.96
N GLU A 642 -10.20 -0.31 -9.37
CA GLU A 642 -11.32 -0.52 -8.45
C GLU A 642 -11.25 -1.86 -7.70
N ARG A 643 -10.85 -2.94 -8.38
CA ARG A 643 -10.66 -4.25 -7.73
C ARG A 643 -9.51 -4.23 -6.73
N ASN A 644 -8.44 -3.49 -7.02
CA ASN A 644 -7.35 -3.29 -6.07
C ASN A 644 -7.80 -2.51 -4.83
N LEU A 645 -8.55 -1.41 -5.00
CA LEU A 645 -9.07 -0.61 -3.89
C LEU A 645 -9.98 -1.40 -2.95
N LYS A 646 -10.68 -2.41 -3.48
CA LYS A 646 -11.48 -3.40 -2.72
C LYS A 646 -10.65 -4.51 -2.06
N GLY A 647 -9.34 -4.55 -2.29
CA GLY A 647 -8.43 -5.56 -1.76
C GLY A 647 -8.44 -6.89 -2.51
N GLU A 648 -9.09 -6.99 -3.68
CA GLU A 648 -9.18 -8.24 -4.44
C GLU A 648 -7.86 -8.61 -5.14
N ILE A 649 -7.12 -7.59 -5.60
CA ILE A 649 -5.83 -7.73 -6.27
C ILE A 649 -4.82 -6.72 -5.71
N PRO A 650 -4.35 -6.89 -4.46
CA PRO A 650 -3.33 -5.99 -3.89
C PRO A 650 -2.08 -5.99 -4.78
N VAL A 651 -1.45 -4.82 -5.00
CA VAL A 651 -0.27 -4.69 -5.87
C VAL A 651 0.96 -4.11 -5.17
N LYS A 652 0.81 -3.58 -3.96
CA LYS A 652 1.92 -2.99 -3.20
C LYS A 652 3.13 -3.92 -3.07
N HIS A 653 2.90 -5.23 -2.94
CA HIS A 653 3.95 -6.23 -2.80
C HIS A 653 4.82 -6.43 -4.05
N PHE A 654 4.40 -5.95 -5.23
CA PHE A 654 5.25 -5.98 -6.43
C PHE A 654 6.37 -4.95 -6.34
N ILE A 655 6.19 -3.89 -5.55
CA ILE A 655 7.15 -2.79 -5.41
C ILE A 655 8.18 -3.18 -4.35
N SER A 656 9.33 -3.64 -4.82
CA SER A 656 10.46 -4.02 -3.95
C SER A 656 11.41 -2.85 -3.67
N HIS A 657 11.44 -1.86 -4.56
CA HIS A 657 12.33 -0.71 -4.44
C HIS A 657 11.60 0.59 -4.76
N ARG A 658 11.90 1.64 -3.99
CA ARG A 658 11.36 2.98 -4.16
C ARG A 658 12.50 3.98 -4.21
N PHE A 659 12.40 4.91 -5.14
CA PHE A 659 13.36 5.98 -5.34
C PHE A 659 12.62 7.31 -5.46
N ASP A 660 13.23 8.40 -5.02
CA ASP A 660 12.65 9.75 -5.07
C ASP A 660 13.54 10.66 -5.92
N GLY A 661 12.93 11.33 -6.91
CA GLY A 661 13.60 12.19 -7.87
C GLY A 661 13.81 11.51 -9.23
N VAL A 662 13.47 12.22 -10.31
CA VAL A 662 13.61 11.71 -11.69
C VAL A 662 15.04 11.28 -12.03
N ASP A 663 16.05 11.90 -11.41
CA ASP A 663 17.47 11.58 -11.54
C ASP A 663 17.85 10.20 -11.00
N LYS A 664 16.99 9.60 -10.17
CA LYS A 664 17.14 8.25 -9.63
C LYS A 664 16.73 7.12 -10.57
N THR A 665 16.36 7.43 -11.81
CA THR A 665 15.97 6.40 -12.79
C THR A 665 17.13 5.44 -13.12
N ASN A 666 18.39 5.91 -13.16
CA ASN A 666 19.54 4.99 -13.34
C ASN A 666 19.70 4.05 -12.14
N ASP A 667 19.62 4.57 -10.90
CA ASP A 667 19.67 3.75 -9.68
C ASP A 667 18.56 2.68 -9.69
N ALA A 668 17.38 3.02 -10.19
CA ALA A 668 16.27 2.08 -10.36
C ALA A 668 16.52 1.02 -11.46
N ILE A 669 17.18 1.37 -12.57
CA ILE A 669 17.61 0.42 -13.61
C ILE A 669 18.64 -0.56 -13.03
N ASP A 670 19.60 -0.05 -12.26
CA ASP A 670 20.62 -0.88 -11.62
C ASP A 670 19.98 -1.87 -10.63
N ALA A 671 18.99 -1.43 -9.86
CA ALA A 671 18.21 -2.32 -9.00
C ALA A 671 17.49 -3.42 -9.81
N LEU A 672 16.92 -3.10 -10.98
CA LEU A 672 16.29 -4.10 -11.85
C LEU A 672 17.31 -5.16 -12.35
N HIS A 673 18.58 -4.78 -12.55
CA HIS A 673 19.64 -5.70 -12.94
C HIS A 673 20.21 -6.55 -11.80
N ALA A 674 20.09 -6.11 -10.54
CA ALA A 674 20.65 -6.82 -9.38
C ALA A 674 19.98 -8.19 -9.12
N GLY A 675 18.78 -8.42 -9.65
CA GLY A 675 18.08 -9.71 -9.63
C GLY A 675 17.27 -10.02 -8.36
N ASP A 676 17.34 -9.15 -7.34
CA ASP A 676 16.49 -9.13 -6.14
C ASP A 676 15.32 -8.15 -6.25
N CYS A 677 15.27 -7.34 -7.32
CA CYS A 677 14.18 -6.43 -7.61
C CYS A 677 13.01 -7.12 -8.34
N LEU A 678 11.78 -6.92 -7.86
CA LEU A 678 10.54 -7.28 -8.55
C LEU A 678 10.05 -6.12 -9.44
N ARG A 679 9.86 -4.95 -8.81
CA ARG A 679 9.65 -3.66 -9.45
C ARG A 679 10.34 -2.57 -8.65
N ALA A 680 11.02 -1.69 -9.39
CA ALA A 680 11.49 -0.41 -8.89
C ALA A 680 10.50 0.67 -9.34
N VAL A 681 10.10 1.53 -8.41
CA VAL A 681 9.24 2.69 -8.69
C VAL A 681 9.99 3.96 -8.32
N VAL A 682 10.04 4.91 -9.24
CA VAL A 682 10.61 6.24 -9.02
C VAL A 682 9.47 7.24 -8.87
N LYS A 683 9.43 7.98 -7.76
CA LYS A 683 8.50 9.08 -7.51
C LYS A 683 9.14 10.41 -7.92
N TYR A 684 8.38 11.29 -8.57
CA TYR A 684 8.86 12.54 -9.16
C TYR A 684 8.39 13.78 -8.40
#